data_AF-A0AAD7XE62-F1
#
_entry.id   AF-A0AAD7XE62-F1
#
_cell.length_a   1.000
_cell.length_b   1.000
_cell.length_c   1.000
_cell.angle_alpha   90.00
_cell.angle_beta   90.00
_cell.angle_gamma   90.00
#
_symmetry.space_group_name_H-M   'P 1'
#
loop_
_entity.id
_entity.type
_entity.pdbx_description
1 polymer ?
#
loop_
_entity_poly.entity_id
_entity_poly.type
_entity_poly.pdbx_seq_one_letter_code
_entity_poly.pdbx_strand_id
1 'polypeptide(L)'
;MADFSNLLAGSPAPHSNAVTPPRTPSRTPDPDGPRQPELDVESPIPTDSQEKPRSAPVSTAPSGTLPLPKQPFSLNDASPAGKRTYHQSGRFCSVQDPNASEDRHRARLSMGGKMIIIEHTKFMELFVPAPTNEDEPTERLSSLDFRPVAVTPEADMYKAMMAALNHEWLLPNERVVATPNKADSTSDSRKKIDGGIYPREHAPEESQETRWGYIELSIECKTMSGAQQDTFDEDNEDPEPTAGARRSILGQIMTYSILVFDNQHRTHHYTLMILGDSSRIIRWDRSGVVATKKFNYVQNALMLAQFLWRFARMTPTQRGHDTTAVRVLPGSAEYKLMDEYASMTSKATSSKSSVGDHARQSFKKSLVDAPRWKLRVDDPDKGPQYFLVGKADFKASGLAGRGTRTYVALDISHRTRRTLAYLKDAWRVAHLNIDQEGDILKVLNNNEGGGPVKYVPTLRCHGDVEAQVTASQDVWEMKYGGKGLVCPLKTHRHYRLVVNEVGLPLSEFQCASELVGLLMCVITAHGQAYDRKGLIHRDISVGNVLIYPTLKKDKTTGKMQATRIALLADWELAKRIDEDDEGPRQPDRTGTWQFLSANSLSCPSKRIIVQDDMESIFHLLVYQAIRYLPHNCFDVGRFADQYFDGYEQDLRGVYYGGRVKITAMREGVLRDPLSHPLIFYVSEPPSPETTTSQDSSTPEDAPATGHVAIEDGPSSHSSASTNVEPGSHSTTPETSQPSTKETPALHPINNLFNDMLRCLKAHYTLNVPEILTSSSSADVDSDDDTTAPIRDHMGILEDYEDDLDDVTAMEPTLAKLEAEAGQLGSHRAMGKLFLRYYLQVNKWPKVDRVPDKLPEKYHRRDERRIAAGTKRSADPTFEVPDRPSKRSCTMGSRR
;
A
#
# COMPACT_ATOMS: atom_id res chain seq x y z
N MET A 1 -22.29 -49.56 9.67
CA MET A 1 -22.58 -50.52 10.75
C MET A 1 -21.94 -49.97 12.02
N ALA A 2 -22.59 -50.21 13.17
CA ALA A 2 -22.18 -50.00 14.58
C ALA A 2 -20.90 -49.16 14.84
N ASP A 3 -20.98 -48.00 15.49
CA ASP A 3 -21.25 -47.81 16.93
C ASP A 3 -20.38 -48.66 17.86
N PHE A 4 -19.62 -47.98 18.73
CA PHE A 4 -19.65 -48.26 20.17
C PHE A 4 -19.29 -47.01 20.97
N SER A 5 -19.85 -46.88 22.18
CA SER A 5 -19.65 -45.72 23.06
C SER A 5 -19.64 -46.13 24.53
N ASN A 6 -19.23 -45.18 25.38
CA ASN A 6 -19.68 -44.97 26.76
C ASN A 6 -19.09 -45.76 27.97
N LEU A 7 -18.64 -44.95 28.95
CA LEU A 7 -18.96 -44.95 30.39
C LEU A 7 -18.08 -45.65 31.48
N LEU A 8 -17.73 -44.81 32.47
CA LEU A 8 -17.76 -44.98 33.94
C LEU A 8 -16.57 -45.53 34.78
N ALA A 9 -15.94 -44.58 35.49
CA ALA A 9 -15.85 -44.47 36.97
C ALA A 9 -14.96 -45.40 37.84
N GLY A 10 -14.35 -44.82 38.88
CA GLY A 10 -13.78 -45.54 40.03
C GLY A 10 -12.67 -44.80 40.80
N SER A 11 -12.99 -44.13 41.90
CA SER A 11 -12.01 -43.65 42.92
C SER A 11 -12.00 -44.58 44.13
N PRO A 12 -10.95 -44.55 44.98
CA PRO A 12 -11.18 -43.98 46.32
C PRO A 12 -9.99 -43.19 46.92
N ALA A 13 -10.26 -42.41 47.97
CA ALA A 13 -9.28 -41.82 48.91
C ALA A 13 -9.23 -42.68 50.21
N PRO A 14 -8.97 -42.26 51.49
CA PRO A 14 -9.18 -40.93 52.12
C PRO A 14 -8.18 -40.51 53.25
N HIS A 15 -8.61 -39.54 54.10
CA HIS A 15 -8.11 -39.13 55.44
C HIS A 15 -7.06 -37.99 55.52
N SER A 16 -7.20 -36.97 56.42
CA SER A 16 -8.32 -36.64 57.35
C SER A 16 -8.32 -35.21 57.92
N ASN A 17 -9.52 -34.59 58.00
CA ASN A 17 -10.08 -33.71 59.06
C ASN A 17 -9.36 -32.37 59.45
N ALA A 18 -10.01 -31.27 59.89
CA ALA A 18 -11.39 -30.71 59.91
C ALA A 18 -11.25 -29.18 60.31
N VAL A 19 -12.19 -28.30 60.70
CA VAL A 19 -13.61 -28.26 61.20
C VAL A 19 -14.28 -26.93 60.73
N THR A 20 -15.59 -26.74 60.89
CA THR A 20 -16.46 -25.58 60.47
C THR A 20 -17.61 -25.36 61.50
N PRO A 21 -18.77 -24.68 61.27
CA PRO A 21 -19.26 -23.65 60.30
C PRO A 21 -19.63 -22.34 61.09
N PRO A 22 -20.80 -21.62 61.01
CA PRO A 22 -21.88 -21.35 60.01
C PRO A 22 -22.11 -19.79 59.83
N ARG A 23 -23.24 -19.14 59.43
CA ARG A 23 -24.59 -19.43 58.86
C ARG A 23 -25.16 -18.17 58.14
N THR A 24 -26.39 -18.24 57.59
CA THR A 24 -27.25 -17.13 57.05
C THR A 24 -28.70 -17.24 57.59
N PRO A 25 -29.63 -16.30 57.27
CA PRO A 25 -30.80 -16.63 56.40
C PRO A 25 -31.34 -15.44 55.52
N SER A 26 -32.60 -15.49 55.05
CA SER A 26 -33.13 -14.77 53.85
C SER A 26 -34.67 -14.52 53.81
N ARG A 27 -35.16 -13.75 52.79
CA ARG A 27 -36.43 -13.90 51.97
C ARG A 27 -37.43 -12.69 51.92
N THR A 28 -38.28 -12.66 50.87
CA THR A 28 -39.27 -11.62 50.42
C THR A 28 -40.76 -12.05 50.61
N PRO A 29 -41.81 -11.20 50.42
CA PRO A 29 -42.51 -10.99 49.10
C PRO A 29 -43.29 -9.64 48.85
N ASP A 30 -44.03 -9.54 47.72
CA ASP A 30 -44.98 -8.51 47.17
C ASP A 30 -46.40 -8.47 47.84
N PRO A 31 -47.45 -7.61 47.51
CA PRO A 31 -47.82 -6.98 46.19
C PRO A 31 -48.60 -5.60 46.13
N ASP A 32 -48.92 -5.16 44.89
CA ASP A 32 -50.03 -4.28 44.36
C ASP A 32 -50.28 -2.79 44.82
N GLY A 33 -50.91 -1.98 43.93
CA GLY A 33 -51.15 -0.50 44.04
C GLY A 33 -52.51 -0.05 44.63
N PRO A 34 -53.11 1.16 44.32
CA PRO A 34 -52.84 2.14 43.24
C PRO A 34 -53.07 3.68 43.57
N ARG A 35 -53.12 4.55 42.51
CA ARG A 35 -53.80 5.89 42.37
C ARG A 35 -53.12 7.25 42.75
N GLN A 36 -53.65 8.30 42.11
CA GLN A 36 -53.36 9.76 42.08
C GLN A 36 -54.11 10.56 43.19
N PRO A 37 -53.74 11.83 43.52
CA PRO A 37 -54.31 13.04 42.86
C PRO A 37 -53.36 14.26 42.73
N GLU A 38 -53.93 15.46 42.47
CA GLU A 38 -53.32 16.69 41.91
C GLU A 38 -53.16 17.86 42.92
N LEU A 39 -52.98 19.10 42.39
CA LEU A 39 -53.07 20.45 42.98
C LEU A 39 -51.77 21.09 43.55
N ASP A 40 -51.52 22.41 43.45
CA ASP A 40 -51.81 23.44 42.41
C ASP A 40 -51.06 24.77 42.74
N VAL A 41 -51.30 25.84 41.97
CA VAL A 41 -51.17 27.31 42.28
C VAL A 41 -50.23 28.13 41.36
N GLU A 42 -50.84 28.68 40.31
CA GLU A 42 -50.83 30.09 39.83
C GLU A 42 -49.53 30.91 39.59
N SER A 43 -49.26 31.23 38.31
CA SER A 43 -49.52 32.54 37.63
C SER A 43 -49.01 33.88 38.23
N PRO A 44 -48.81 34.99 37.43
CA PRO A 44 -49.44 35.29 36.13
C PRO A 44 -48.54 35.87 34.99
N ILE A 45 -49.20 36.22 33.88
CA ILE A 45 -48.67 36.75 32.59
C ILE A 45 -49.12 38.23 32.43
N PRO A 46 -48.40 39.10 31.68
CA PRO A 46 -48.76 39.45 30.28
C PRO A 46 -47.53 39.53 29.32
N THR A 47 -47.56 39.12 28.04
CA THR A 47 -48.03 39.84 26.81
C THR A 47 -47.60 41.31 26.75
N ASP A 48 -47.03 41.87 25.68
CA ASP A 48 -46.90 41.44 24.26
C ASP A 48 -45.60 42.11 23.65
N SER A 49 -45.23 42.23 22.36
CA SER A 49 -45.92 42.04 21.06
C SER A 49 -44.96 41.66 19.89
N GLN A 50 -44.80 42.52 18.87
CA GLN A 50 -44.07 42.30 17.60
C GLN A 50 -43.08 43.45 17.33
N GLU A 51 -41.96 43.19 16.63
CA GLU A 51 -41.64 43.91 15.38
C GLU A 51 -40.38 43.39 14.61
N LYS A 52 -40.38 43.73 13.32
CA LYS A 52 -39.31 43.69 12.28
C LYS A 52 -39.63 44.88 11.35
N PRO A 53 -38.72 45.45 10.51
CA PRO A 53 -37.32 45.07 10.22
C PRO A 53 -36.35 46.31 10.12
N ARG A 54 -35.16 46.13 9.50
CA ARG A 54 -34.40 47.08 8.59
C ARG A 54 -32.91 47.38 8.90
N SER A 55 -32.05 46.69 8.14
CA SER A 55 -30.93 47.21 7.32
C SER A 55 -30.05 48.43 7.74
N ALA A 56 -28.78 48.12 8.06
CA ALA A 56 -27.54 48.74 7.53
C ALA A 56 -27.23 50.24 7.89
N PRO A 57 -26.07 50.84 7.52
CA PRO A 57 -24.89 50.32 6.79
C PRO A 57 -23.49 50.72 7.38
N VAL A 58 -22.41 50.49 6.61
CA VAL A 58 -21.04 51.10 6.68
C VAL A 58 -20.11 50.73 7.84
N SER A 59 -19.02 50.01 7.54
CA SER A 59 -17.68 50.63 7.39
C SER A 59 -16.64 49.62 6.87
N THR A 60 -15.83 50.01 5.88
CA THR A 60 -14.78 49.19 5.27
C THR A 60 -13.42 49.89 5.35
N ALA A 61 -12.41 49.22 5.88
CA ALA A 61 -11.01 49.63 5.82
C ALA A 61 -10.13 48.43 5.42
N PRO A 62 -9.10 48.60 4.57
CA PRO A 62 -8.32 47.49 4.02
C PRO A 62 -7.19 47.06 4.97
N SER A 63 -6.91 45.75 4.99
CA SER A 63 -5.62 45.22 5.47
C SER A 63 -4.99 44.38 4.35
N GLY A 64 -3.72 44.67 4.05
CA GLY A 64 -3.01 44.02 2.95
C GLY A 64 -2.76 42.54 3.24
N THR A 65 -3.26 41.65 2.39
CA THR A 65 -3.08 40.21 2.54
C THR A 65 -1.65 39.81 2.17
N LEU A 66 -0.78 39.63 3.16
CA LEU A 66 0.45 38.86 2.97
C LEU A 66 0.09 37.44 2.50
N PRO A 67 0.74 36.89 1.46
CA PRO A 67 0.42 35.57 0.96
C PRO A 67 0.73 34.51 2.02
N LEU A 68 -0.30 33.79 2.47
CA LEU A 68 -0.15 32.63 3.34
C LEU A 68 0.73 31.57 2.62
N PRO A 69 1.76 31.01 3.28
CA PRO A 69 2.56 29.94 2.68
C PRO A 69 1.66 28.73 2.40
N LYS A 70 1.75 28.20 1.17
CA LYS A 70 0.98 27.02 0.74
C LYS A 70 1.37 25.80 1.57
N GLN A 71 0.39 24.93 1.85
CA GLN A 71 0.57 23.78 2.75
C GLN A 71 1.51 22.71 2.16
N PRO A 72 2.43 22.15 2.95
CA PRO A 72 3.21 20.98 2.55
C PRO A 72 2.46 19.67 2.84
N PHE A 73 1.86 19.11 1.79
CA PHE A 73 1.63 17.67 1.56
C PHE A 73 0.67 16.87 2.47
N SER A 74 0.40 15.63 2.06
CA SER A 74 -0.49 14.69 2.75
C SER A 74 0.29 13.75 3.68
N LEU A 75 -0.22 13.57 4.90
CA LEU A 75 0.49 12.97 6.04
C LEU A 75 0.60 11.43 6.02
N ASN A 76 0.36 10.76 4.89
CA ASN A 76 -0.01 9.33 4.80
C ASN A 76 1.16 8.32 5.00
N ASP A 77 2.30 8.72 5.59
CA ASP A 77 3.53 7.92 5.66
C ASP A 77 4.02 7.58 7.10
N ALA A 78 3.16 7.70 8.11
CA ALA A 78 3.53 7.60 9.54
C ALA A 78 3.43 6.18 10.15
N SER A 79 3.88 5.13 9.46
CA SER A 79 3.60 3.72 9.85
C SER A 79 4.81 2.92 10.42
N PRO A 80 4.87 2.58 11.72
CA PRO A 80 5.87 1.70 12.35
C PRO A 80 5.46 0.22 12.31
N ALA A 81 4.36 -0.07 11.61
CA ALA A 81 4.07 -1.33 10.97
C ALA A 81 4.25 -1.07 9.48
N GLY A 82 5.28 -1.64 8.86
CA GLY A 82 5.64 -1.26 7.50
C GLY A 82 4.62 -1.67 6.44
N LYS A 83 4.93 -1.22 5.23
CA LYS A 83 3.90 -0.88 4.25
C LYS A 83 3.74 -1.89 3.12
N ARG A 84 4.78 -2.69 2.81
CA ARG A 84 4.93 -3.30 1.46
C ARG A 84 5.74 -4.59 1.45
N THR A 85 5.05 -5.72 1.32
CA THR A 85 5.66 -7.00 0.94
C THR A 85 5.34 -7.32 -0.53
N TYR A 86 6.36 -7.44 -1.39
CA TYR A 86 6.36 -7.88 -2.81
C TYR A 86 5.19 -7.41 -3.71
N HIS A 87 3.99 -8.00 -3.55
CA HIS A 87 2.77 -7.76 -4.35
C HIS A 87 2.23 -6.30 -4.32
N GLN A 88 2.79 -5.40 -3.48
CA GLN A 88 2.38 -3.99 -3.39
C GLN A 88 3.52 -2.99 -3.66
N SER A 89 4.56 -3.41 -4.37
CA SER A 89 5.71 -2.57 -4.77
C SER A 89 5.37 -1.39 -5.71
N GLY A 90 4.13 -1.28 -6.21
CA GLY A 90 3.78 -0.37 -7.31
C GLY A 90 3.50 1.11 -6.98
N ARG A 91 3.71 1.61 -5.74
CA ARG A 91 3.27 2.97 -5.37
C ARG A 91 4.25 3.81 -4.54
N PHE A 92 5.39 4.16 -5.13
CA PHE A 92 6.05 5.42 -4.75
C PHE A 92 5.46 6.59 -5.57
N CYS A 93 4.83 7.53 -4.88
CA CYS A 93 4.59 8.92 -5.30
C CYS A 93 3.65 9.23 -6.48
N SER A 94 2.87 8.27 -6.99
CA SER A 94 1.74 8.59 -7.87
C SER A 94 0.56 9.20 -7.06
N VAL A 95 0.57 10.52 -6.82
CA VAL A 95 -0.58 11.26 -6.24
C VAL A 95 -1.58 11.61 -7.34
N GLN A 96 -2.24 10.58 -7.85
CA GLN A 96 -3.51 10.70 -8.58
C GLN A 96 -4.43 9.56 -8.18
N ASP A 97 -5.74 9.81 -8.21
CA ASP A 97 -6.71 8.73 -8.38
C ASP A 97 -6.40 8.02 -9.71
N PRO A 98 -6.12 6.70 -9.70
CA PRO A 98 -5.89 5.97 -10.94
C PRO A 98 -7.17 6.03 -11.77
N ASN A 99 -7.03 6.18 -13.10
CA ASN A 99 -8.21 6.19 -13.94
C ASN A 99 -8.91 4.82 -13.80
N ALA A 100 -10.24 4.79 -13.85
CA ALA A 100 -11.03 3.60 -13.52
C ALA A 100 -10.60 2.33 -14.30
N SER A 101 -10.04 2.49 -15.50
CA SER A 101 -9.44 1.39 -16.29
C SER A 101 -8.20 0.77 -15.63
N GLU A 102 -7.29 1.58 -15.11
CA GLU A 102 -6.04 1.15 -14.45
C GLU A 102 -6.36 0.46 -13.13
N ASP A 103 -7.33 1.00 -12.39
CA ASP A 103 -7.81 0.45 -11.12
C ASP A 103 -8.50 -0.92 -11.32
N ARG A 104 -9.38 -1.04 -12.33
CA ARG A 104 -9.98 -2.32 -12.78
C ARG A 104 -8.91 -3.33 -13.20
N HIS A 105 -7.85 -2.88 -13.86
CA HIS A 105 -6.77 -3.76 -14.28
C HIS A 105 -5.93 -4.26 -13.09
N ARG A 106 -5.55 -3.35 -12.19
CA ARG A 106 -4.78 -3.66 -10.98
C ARG A 106 -5.54 -4.62 -10.06
N ALA A 107 -6.85 -4.45 -9.95
CA ALA A 107 -7.73 -5.36 -9.22
C ALA A 107 -7.66 -6.78 -9.80
N ARG A 108 -7.81 -6.95 -11.13
CA ARG A 108 -7.66 -8.27 -11.80
C ARG A 108 -6.30 -8.92 -11.52
N LEU A 109 -5.20 -8.18 -11.67
CA LEU A 109 -3.84 -8.71 -11.41
C LEU A 109 -3.69 -9.25 -9.98
N SER A 110 -4.31 -8.61 -8.98
CA SER A 110 -4.26 -9.10 -7.60
C SER A 110 -4.97 -10.44 -7.39
N MET A 111 -5.97 -10.75 -8.24
CA MET A 111 -6.79 -11.96 -8.19
C MET A 111 -6.41 -13.01 -9.25
N GLY A 112 -5.35 -12.77 -10.04
CA GLY A 112 -4.93 -13.69 -11.10
C GLY A 112 -4.54 -15.07 -10.54
N GLY A 113 -4.99 -16.12 -11.21
CA GLY A 113 -4.85 -17.53 -10.80
C GLY A 113 -5.68 -17.94 -9.57
N LYS A 114 -6.57 -17.09 -9.05
CA LYS A 114 -7.25 -17.29 -7.74
C LYS A 114 -8.78 -17.33 -7.88
N MET A 115 -9.29 -17.76 -9.03
CA MET A 115 -10.72 -17.81 -9.34
C MET A 115 -11.20 -19.26 -9.42
N ILE A 116 -12.30 -19.58 -8.74
CA ILE A 116 -12.78 -20.96 -8.56
C ILE A 116 -14.28 -21.00 -8.82
N ILE A 117 -14.72 -21.72 -9.87
CA ILE A 117 -16.14 -21.99 -10.12
C ILE A 117 -16.53 -23.35 -9.50
N ILE A 118 -17.63 -23.38 -8.75
CA ILE A 118 -18.25 -24.60 -8.17
C ILE A 118 -19.76 -24.65 -8.45
N GLU A 119 -20.38 -25.81 -8.25
CA GLU A 119 -21.84 -25.96 -8.35
C GLU A 119 -22.59 -25.06 -7.36
N HIS A 120 -23.78 -24.57 -7.75
CA HIS A 120 -24.63 -23.73 -6.88
C HIS A 120 -24.97 -24.42 -5.56
N THR A 121 -25.39 -25.69 -5.61
CA THR A 121 -25.68 -26.50 -4.41
C THR A 121 -24.47 -26.56 -3.48
N LYS A 122 -23.27 -26.79 -4.03
CA LYS A 122 -22.04 -26.87 -3.23
C LYS A 122 -21.62 -25.51 -2.65
N PHE A 123 -21.86 -24.41 -3.36
CA PHE A 123 -21.68 -23.06 -2.83
C PHE A 123 -22.63 -22.80 -1.65
N MET A 124 -23.90 -23.21 -1.78
CA MET A 124 -24.90 -23.06 -0.72
C MET A 124 -24.54 -23.88 0.52
N GLU A 125 -24.10 -25.13 0.37
CA GLU A 125 -23.58 -25.97 1.46
C GLU A 125 -22.41 -25.31 2.22
N LEU A 126 -21.45 -24.72 1.50
CA LEU A 126 -20.20 -24.22 2.07
C LEU A 126 -20.33 -22.83 2.72
N PHE A 127 -21.21 -21.97 2.19
CA PHE A 127 -21.22 -20.54 2.52
C PHE A 127 -22.58 -19.97 2.94
N VAL A 128 -23.68 -20.67 2.64
CA VAL A 128 -25.05 -20.13 2.79
C VAL A 128 -25.90 -21.13 3.57
N PRO A 129 -25.63 -21.32 4.87
CA PRO A 129 -26.28 -22.34 5.68
C PRO A 129 -27.78 -22.08 5.84
N ALA A 130 -28.56 -23.15 5.96
CA ALA A 130 -29.95 -23.06 6.38
C ALA A 130 -30.02 -22.52 7.82
N PRO A 131 -31.01 -21.67 8.16
CA PRO A 131 -31.24 -21.24 9.54
C PRO A 131 -31.73 -22.41 10.39
N THR A 132 -31.34 -22.48 11.66
CA THR A 132 -31.70 -23.61 12.54
C THR A 132 -33.11 -23.53 13.13
N ASN A 133 -33.81 -22.41 12.94
CA ASN A 133 -34.99 -22.02 13.72
C ASN A 133 -36.22 -21.67 12.84
N GLU A 134 -36.13 -21.79 11.53
CA GLU A 134 -37.19 -21.43 10.56
C GLU A 134 -37.11 -22.36 9.35
N ASP A 135 -38.19 -23.06 9.02
CA ASP A 135 -38.24 -23.94 7.86
C ASP A 135 -38.22 -23.15 6.54
N GLU A 136 -37.48 -23.64 5.54
CA GLU A 136 -37.40 -22.99 4.22
C GLU A 136 -38.74 -23.11 3.46
N PRO A 137 -39.41 -21.99 3.12
CA PRO A 137 -40.71 -22.00 2.46
C PRO A 137 -40.56 -22.28 0.96
N THR A 138 -40.07 -23.49 0.64
CA THR A 138 -39.55 -23.91 -0.66
C THR A 138 -40.56 -23.73 -1.79
N GLU A 139 -41.84 -24.02 -1.54
CA GLU A 139 -42.93 -23.77 -2.51
C GLU A 139 -43.06 -22.28 -2.84
N ARG A 140 -43.01 -21.41 -1.82
CA ARG A 140 -43.13 -19.95 -1.96
C ARG A 140 -41.90 -19.32 -2.63
N LEU A 141 -40.72 -19.86 -2.34
CA LEU A 141 -39.47 -19.50 -3.01
C LEU A 141 -39.49 -19.90 -4.50
N SER A 142 -40.06 -21.07 -4.80
CA SER A 142 -40.24 -21.57 -6.17
C SER A 142 -41.33 -20.82 -6.95
N SER A 143 -42.30 -20.20 -6.27
CA SER A 143 -43.41 -19.45 -6.90
C SER A 143 -43.08 -18.00 -7.30
N LEU A 144 -41.85 -17.52 -7.06
CA LEU A 144 -41.45 -16.15 -7.40
C LEU A 144 -41.25 -15.99 -8.92
N ASP A 145 -41.98 -15.07 -9.54
CA ASP A 145 -41.86 -14.78 -10.97
C ASP A 145 -40.72 -13.80 -11.26
N PHE A 146 -39.60 -14.34 -11.75
CA PHE A 146 -38.45 -13.56 -12.16
C PHE A 146 -38.44 -13.13 -13.63
N ARG A 147 -39.41 -13.56 -14.45
CA ARG A 147 -39.49 -13.17 -15.87
C ARG A 147 -39.45 -11.66 -16.10
N PRO A 148 -40.07 -10.79 -15.27
CA PRO A 148 -39.99 -9.33 -15.45
C PRO A 148 -38.59 -8.74 -15.28
N VAL A 149 -37.64 -9.45 -14.66
CA VAL A 149 -36.26 -8.99 -14.44
C VAL A 149 -35.38 -9.23 -15.67
N ALA A 150 -35.68 -10.27 -16.45
CA ALA A 150 -34.92 -10.67 -17.64
C ALA A 150 -35.29 -9.86 -18.89
N VAL A 151 -35.18 -8.54 -18.78
CA VAL A 151 -35.62 -7.55 -19.79
C VAL A 151 -34.46 -6.73 -20.36
N THR A 152 -34.73 -6.03 -21.46
CA THR A 152 -33.78 -5.12 -22.13
C THR A 152 -34.49 -3.81 -22.47
N PRO A 153 -33.87 -2.63 -22.25
CA PRO A 153 -32.50 -2.38 -21.79
C PRO A 153 -32.23 -2.65 -20.30
N GLU A 154 -30.95 -2.62 -19.92
CA GLU A 154 -30.43 -2.86 -18.56
C GLU A 154 -31.11 -2.01 -17.47
N ALA A 155 -31.53 -0.79 -17.84
CA ALA A 155 -32.22 0.14 -16.94
C ALA A 155 -33.57 -0.39 -16.40
N ASP A 156 -34.28 -1.19 -17.20
CA ASP A 156 -35.61 -1.69 -16.83
C ASP A 156 -35.52 -2.86 -15.84
N MET A 157 -34.40 -3.60 -15.86
CA MET A 157 -34.11 -4.71 -14.94
C MET A 157 -34.14 -4.23 -13.48
N TYR A 158 -33.68 -3.02 -13.19
CA TYR A 158 -33.54 -2.50 -11.83
C TYR A 158 -34.87 -2.40 -11.07
N LYS A 159 -35.90 -1.85 -11.72
CA LYS A 159 -37.22 -1.66 -11.11
C LYS A 159 -37.94 -2.99 -10.92
N ALA A 160 -37.85 -3.88 -11.90
CA ALA A 160 -38.39 -5.23 -11.82
C ALA A 160 -37.71 -6.04 -10.70
N MET A 161 -36.38 -5.97 -10.58
CA MET A 161 -35.61 -6.63 -9.51
C MET A 161 -36.02 -6.11 -8.11
N MET A 162 -36.15 -4.80 -7.93
CA MET A 162 -36.64 -4.23 -6.67
C MET A 162 -38.05 -4.71 -6.33
N ALA A 163 -38.95 -4.81 -7.31
CA ALA A 163 -40.31 -5.30 -7.11
C ALA A 163 -40.38 -6.81 -6.76
N ALA A 164 -39.52 -7.63 -7.37
CA ALA A 164 -39.46 -9.07 -7.14
C ALA A 164 -38.77 -9.48 -5.82
N LEU A 165 -37.92 -8.61 -5.26
CA LEU A 165 -37.09 -8.95 -4.08
C LEU A 165 -37.47 -8.24 -2.78
N ASN A 166 -38.12 -7.06 -2.82
CA ASN A 166 -38.49 -6.31 -1.60
C ASN A 166 -39.77 -6.85 -0.92
N HIS A 167 -39.79 -8.14 -0.60
CA HIS A 167 -40.82 -8.77 0.21
C HIS A 167 -40.32 -9.03 1.63
N GLU A 168 -41.11 -8.70 2.65
CA GLU A 168 -40.68 -8.81 4.06
C GLU A 168 -40.43 -10.26 4.52
N TRP A 169 -41.14 -11.24 3.95
CA TRP A 169 -40.91 -12.65 4.23
C TRP A 169 -39.59 -13.18 3.62
N LEU A 170 -39.09 -12.51 2.57
CA LEU A 170 -37.83 -12.83 1.90
C LEU A 170 -36.66 -12.08 2.56
N LEU A 171 -36.81 -10.75 2.70
CA LEU A 171 -35.85 -9.81 3.27
C LEU A 171 -36.48 -9.05 4.45
N PRO A 172 -36.53 -9.63 5.68
CA PRO A 172 -37.20 -9.02 6.82
C PRO A 172 -36.54 -7.74 7.31
N ASN A 173 -35.20 -7.70 7.44
CA ASN A 173 -34.48 -6.56 8.02
C ASN A 173 -33.82 -5.67 6.95
N GLU A 174 -33.84 -6.12 5.70
CA GLU A 174 -33.09 -5.56 4.57
C GLU A 174 -34.01 -4.97 3.48
N ARG A 175 -33.44 -4.12 2.62
CA ARG A 175 -34.04 -3.57 1.41
C ARG A 175 -33.05 -3.68 0.24
N VAL A 176 -33.50 -4.17 -0.91
CA VAL A 176 -32.80 -4.05 -2.20
C VAL A 176 -33.05 -2.65 -2.74
N VAL A 177 -31.98 -1.93 -3.07
CA VAL A 177 -32.05 -0.60 -3.66
C VAL A 177 -31.18 -0.53 -4.92
N ALA A 178 -31.74 -0.01 -6.00
CA ALA A 178 -30.99 0.33 -7.21
C ALA A 178 -30.28 1.69 -7.02
N THR A 179 -28.96 1.72 -7.23
CA THR A 179 -28.13 2.93 -7.15
C THR A 179 -27.39 3.27 -8.47
N PRO A 180 -27.97 3.01 -9.67
CA PRO A 180 -27.24 3.08 -10.94
C PRO A 180 -26.87 4.51 -11.38
N ASN A 181 -27.29 5.55 -10.64
CA ASN A 181 -27.25 6.93 -11.09
C ASN A 181 -26.17 7.79 -10.41
N LYS A 182 -25.96 7.68 -9.09
CA LYS A 182 -25.04 8.52 -8.33
C LYS A 182 -24.02 7.70 -7.53
N ALA A 183 -22.77 8.16 -7.55
CA ALA A 183 -21.71 7.57 -6.73
C ALA A 183 -21.77 8.07 -5.28
N ASP A 184 -21.19 7.29 -4.37
CA ASP A 184 -21.05 7.65 -2.96
C ASP A 184 -20.16 8.89 -2.78
N SER A 185 -20.72 10.02 -2.32
CA SER A 185 -19.97 11.24 -2.05
C SER A 185 -18.97 11.12 -0.89
N THR A 186 -19.08 10.08 -0.05
CA THR A 186 -18.10 9.76 1.00
C THR A 186 -16.92 8.91 0.49
N SER A 187 -16.94 8.53 -0.79
CA SER A 187 -15.89 7.74 -1.45
C SER A 187 -15.15 8.55 -2.51
N ASP A 188 -13.87 8.83 -2.25
CA ASP A 188 -12.94 9.54 -3.16
C ASP A 188 -13.02 9.01 -4.61
N SER A 189 -13.25 7.70 -4.76
CA SER A 189 -13.31 6.99 -6.04
C SER A 189 -14.41 7.43 -7.03
N ARG A 190 -15.49 8.07 -6.55
CA ARG A 190 -16.70 8.42 -7.34
C ARG A 190 -17.26 7.26 -8.19
N LYS A 191 -17.18 6.03 -7.69
CA LYS A 191 -17.79 4.84 -8.31
C LYS A 191 -19.20 4.57 -7.77
N LYS A 192 -20.07 4.08 -8.66
CA LYS A 192 -21.46 3.67 -8.42
C LYS A 192 -21.66 2.22 -8.87
N ILE A 193 -22.62 1.53 -8.28
CA ILE A 193 -23.03 0.16 -8.61
C ILE A 193 -24.53 0.11 -8.90
N ASP A 194 -24.92 -0.80 -9.79
CA ASP A 194 -26.30 -0.98 -10.26
C ASP A 194 -27.30 -1.12 -9.10
N GLY A 195 -26.98 -1.93 -8.09
CA GLY A 195 -27.73 -1.98 -6.84
C GLY A 195 -27.04 -2.71 -5.68
N GLY A 196 -27.77 -2.85 -4.58
CA GLY A 196 -27.30 -3.55 -3.40
C GLY A 196 -28.41 -3.88 -2.39
N ILE A 197 -28.10 -4.80 -1.49
CA ILE A 197 -28.88 -5.08 -0.28
C ILE A 197 -28.31 -4.25 0.87
N TYR A 198 -29.17 -3.58 1.61
CA TYR A 198 -28.82 -2.73 2.76
C TYR A 198 -29.75 -3.03 3.94
N PRO A 199 -29.34 -2.83 5.21
CA PRO A 199 -30.26 -2.78 6.35
C PRO A 199 -31.31 -1.68 6.12
N ARG A 200 -32.59 -1.93 6.44
CA ARG A 200 -33.71 -1.01 6.13
C ARG A 200 -33.48 0.41 6.64
N GLU A 201 -32.96 0.55 7.86
CA GLU A 201 -32.61 1.81 8.52
C GLU A 201 -31.43 2.58 7.88
N HIS A 202 -30.69 1.95 6.97
CA HIS A 202 -29.49 2.51 6.33
C HIS A 202 -29.52 2.46 4.80
N ALA A 203 -30.56 1.84 4.22
CA ALA A 203 -30.78 1.79 2.79
C ALA A 203 -30.94 3.22 2.20
N PRO A 204 -30.19 3.61 1.15
CA PRO A 204 -30.46 4.85 0.44
C PRO A 204 -31.87 4.80 -0.20
N GLU A 205 -32.47 5.96 -0.48
CA GLU A 205 -33.69 6.01 -1.31
C GLU A 205 -33.34 5.83 -2.81
N GLU A 206 -34.33 5.47 -3.63
CA GLU A 206 -34.13 5.29 -5.06
C GLU A 206 -33.53 6.55 -5.72
N SER A 207 -32.52 6.39 -6.56
CA SER A 207 -31.71 7.47 -7.17
C SER A 207 -30.86 8.32 -6.21
N GLN A 208 -30.77 7.99 -4.92
CA GLN A 208 -29.70 8.48 -4.06
C GLN A 208 -28.37 7.75 -4.35
N GLU A 209 -27.34 8.11 -3.61
CA GLU A 209 -25.97 7.61 -3.76
C GLU A 209 -25.83 6.19 -3.21
N THR A 210 -24.97 5.37 -3.84
CA THR A 210 -24.47 4.13 -3.22
C THR A 210 -23.90 4.45 -1.83
N ARG A 211 -24.07 3.56 -0.84
CA ARG A 211 -23.53 3.75 0.52
C ARG A 211 -22.57 2.61 0.88
N TRP A 212 -21.30 2.73 0.52
CA TRP A 212 -20.31 1.64 0.65
C TRP A 212 -20.09 1.19 2.09
N GLY A 213 -20.33 2.05 3.08
CA GLY A 213 -20.26 1.72 4.51
C GLY A 213 -21.44 0.88 5.05
N TYR A 214 -22.48 0.60 4.26
CA TYR A 214 -23.72 -0.06 4.72
C TYR A 214 -24.27 -1.13 3.76
N ILE A 215 -23.64 -1.37 2.62
CA ILE A 215 -24.04 -2.42 1.68
C ILE A 215 -23.66 -3.80 2.24
N GLU A 216 -24.63 -4.71 2.33
CA GLU A 216 -24.44 -6.10 2.78
C GLU A 216 -24.12 -7.06 1.64
N LEU A 217 -24.74 -6.83 0.48
CA LEU A 217 -24.51 -7.60 -0.73
C LEU A 217 -24.57 -6.67 -1.94
N SER A 218 -23.58 -6.79 -2.82
CA SER A 218 -23.49 -6.02 -4.06
C SER A 218 -24.29 -6.69 -5.18
N ILE A 219 -24.99 -5.90 -6.01
CA ILE A 219 -25.72 -6.42 -7.17
C ILE A 219 -25.29 -5.68 -8.45
N GLU A 220 -24.86 -6.43 -9.47
CA GLU A 220 -24.54 -5.94 -10.82
C GLU A 220 -25.45 -6.65 -11.82
N CYS A 221 -26.09 -5.91 -12.74
CA CYS A 221 -27.03 -6.45 -13.73
C CYS A 221 -26.53 -6.23 -15.16
N LYS A 222 -26.53 -7.25 -16.01
CA LYS A 222 -26.18 -7.15 -17.44
C LYS A 222 -27.17 -7.95 -18.28
N THR A 223 -27.42 -7.54 -19.52
CA THR A 223 -28.60 -7.98 -20.31
C THR A 223 -28.45 -9.29 -21.10
N MET A 224 -27.29 -9.97 -21.08
CA MET A 224 -26.95 -11.16 -21.89
C MET A 224 -26.95 -10.99 -23.41
N SER A 225 -27.63 -9.99 -23.96
CA SER A 225 -27.67 -9.66 -25.40
C SER A 225 -26.28 -9.42 -26.01
N GLY A 226 -25.26 -9.15 -25.19
CA GLY A 226 -23.86 -9.39 -25.53
C GLY A 226 -23.32 -10.66 -24.87
N ALA A 227 -23.04 -11.71 -25.64
CA ALA A 227 -22.48 -13.01 -25.17
C ALA A 227 -21.07 -12.92 -24.49
N GLN A 228 -20.54 -11.70 -24.36
CA GLN A 228 -19.27 -11.37 -23.71
C GLN A 228 -19.44 -10.60 -22.39
N GLN A 229 -20.65 -10.59 -21.80
CA GLN A 229 -20.95 -9.88 -20.54
C GLN A 229 -20.75 -10.72 -19.25
N ASP A 230 -20.69 -12.06 -19.36
CA ASP A 230 -20.35 -12.94 -18.24
C ASP A 230 -18.90 -12.69 -17.77
N THR A 231 -18.60 -12.79 -16.47
CA THR A 231 -17.30 -12.37 -15.92
C THR A 231 -16.24 -13.47 -15.85
N PHE A 232 -16.63 -14.72 -16.10
CA PHE A 232 -15.75 -15.89 -16.05
C PHE A 232 -15.90 -16.75 -17.32
N ASP A 233 -14.81 -17.42 -17.70
CA ASP A 233 -14.80 -18.35 -18.83
C ASP A 233 -15.07 -19.79 -18.32
N GLU A 234 -16.33 -20.07 -17.95
CA GLU A 234 -16.76 -21.31 -17.29
C GLU A 234 -16.49 -22.60 -18.07
N ASP A 235 -16.39 -22.51 -19.39
CA ASP A 235 -16.13 -23.64 -20.29
C ASP A 235 -14.64 -24.07 -20.32
N ASN A 236 -13.74 -23.30 -19.68
CA ASN A 236 -12.31 -23.57 -19.57
C ASN A 236 -11.93 -24.22 -18.22
N GLU A 237 -10.79 -24.91 -18.13
CA GLU A 237 -10.25 -25.41 -16.85
C GLU A 237 -9.83 -24.28 -15.89
N ASP A 238 -9.26 -23.21 -16.45
CA ASP A 238 -9.02 -21.93 -15.79
C ASP A 238 -10.18 -20.97 -16.10
N PRO A 239 -10.97 -20.55 -15.10
CA PRO A 239 -12.13 -19.67 -15.31
C PRO A 239 -11.76 -18.20 -15.56
N GLU A 240 -10.47 -17.84 -15.65
CA GLU A 240 -10.07 -16.46 -15.97
C GLU A 240 -10.63 -15.97 -17.32
N PRO A 241 -11.21 -14.75 -17.38
CA PRO A 241 -11.74 -14.20 -18.62
C PRO A 241 -10.64 -13.86 -19.61
N THR A 242 -10.61 -14.56 -20.73
CA THR A 242 -9.73 -14.28 -21.88
C THR A 242 -10.21 -13.04 -22.64
N ALA A 243 -11.52 -12.91 -22.86
CA ALA A 243 -12.13 -11.85 -23.66
C ALA A 243 -12.02 -10.45 -23.01
N GLY A 244 -11.82 -9.42 -23.83
CA GLY A 244 -11.60 -8.04 -23.36
C GLY A 244 -12.79 -7.43 -22.62
N ALA A 245 -14.03 -7.68 -23.08
CA ALA A 245 -15.25 -7.22 -22.41
C ALA A 245 -15.42 -7.87 -21.03
N ARG A 246 -15.28 -9.20 -20.94
CA ARG A 246 -15.31 -9.98 -19.69
C ARG A 246 -14.28 -9.45 -18.68
N ARG A 247 -13.04 -9.17 -19.12
CA ARG A 247 -11.99 -8.54 -18.30
C ARG A 247 -12.32 -7.11 -17.82
N SER A 248 -13.10 -6.34 -18.58
CA SER A 248 -13.55 -5.01 -18.16
C SER A 248 -14.58 -5.07 -17.03
N ILE A 249 -15.53 -6.00 -17.13
CA ILE A 249 -16.61 -6.20 -16.14
C ILE A 249 -16.07 -6.90 -14.88
N LEU A 250 -15.19 -7.89 -15.01
CA LEU A 250 -14.57 -8.55 -13.84
C LEU A 250 -13.79 -7.52 -12.99
N GLY A 251 -13.00 -6.66 -13.65
CA GLY A 251 -12.31 -5.56 -12.96
C GLY A 251 -13.27 -4.57 -12.31
N GLN A 252 -14.46 -4.33 -12.89
CA GLN A 252 -15.49 -3.45 -12.33
C GLN A 252 -16.01 -4.00 -11.00
N ILE A 253 -16.51 -5.24 -10.98
CA ILE A 253 -17.06 -5.87 -9.76
C ILE A 253 -16.00 -6.11 -8.67
N MET A 254 -14.74 -6.34 -9.06
CA MET A 254 -13.62 -6.35 -8.11
C MET A 254 -13.41 -4.97 -7.47
N THR A 255 -13.50 -3.86 -8.22
CA THR A 255 -13.37 -2.51 -7.60
C THR A 255 -14.52 -2.17 -6.65
N TYR A 256 -15.73 -2.67 -6.87
CA TYR A 256 -16.82 -2.53 -5.89
C TYR A 256 -16.54 -3.32 -4.62
N SER A 257 -16.05 -4.55 -4.76
CA SER A 257 -15.65 -5.37 -3.61
C SER A 257 -14.54 -4.70 -2.81
N ILE A 258 -13.52 -4.14 -3.48
CA ILE A 258 -12.47 -3.32 -2.84
C ILE A 258 -13.09 -2.15 -2.06
N LEU A 259 -14.09 -1.45 -2.61
CA LEU A 259 -14.78 -0.36 -1.90
C LEU A 259 -15.57 -0.81 -0.66
N VAL A 260 -16.19 -2.00 -0.69
CA VAL A 260 -16.85 -2.57 0.50
C VAL A 260 -15.82 -2.87 1.59
N PHE A 261 -14.70 -3.53 1.24
CA PHE A 261 -13.60 -3.70 2.18
C PHE A 261 -13.05 -2.34 2.65
N ASP A 262 -12.87 -1.35 1.78
CA ASP A 262 -12.28 -0.05 2.12
C ASP A 262 -13.12 0.80 3.10
N ASN A 263 -14.41 0.48 3.27
CA ASN A 263 -15.35 1.21 4.12
C ASN A 263 -15.93 0.38 5.28
N GLN A 264 -15.73 -0.94 5.31
CA GLN A 264 -16.24 -1.86 6.34
C GLN A 264 -15.13 -2.78 6.86
N HIS A 265 -15.27 -3.33 8.06
CA HIS A 265 -14.39 -4.41 8.55
C HIS A 265 -15.01 -5.76 8.16
N ARG A 266 -14.52 -6.33 7.05
CA ARG A 266 -15.03 -7.57 6.45
C ARG A 266 -13.94 -8.63 6.35
N THR A 267 -14.30 -9.88 6.62
CA THR A 267 -13.52 -11.10 6.34
C THR A 267 -13.73 -11.58 4.91
N HIS A 268 -14.96 -11.42 4.40
CA HIS A 268 -15.34 -11.73 3.03
C HIS A 268 -16.55 -10.88 2.60
N HIS A 269 -16.86 -10.84 1.31
CA HIS A 269 -18.01 -10.11 0.75
C HIS A 269 -18.74 -10.93 -0.31
N TYR A 270 -20.03 -10.65 -0.53
CA TYR A 270 -20.86 -11.30 -1.54
C TYR A 270 -21.29 -10.33 -2.66
N THR A 271 -21.26 -10.82 -3.89
CA THR A 271 -21.79 -10.13 -5.06
C THR A 271 -22.72 -11.07 -5.83
N LEU A 272 -23.93 -10.61 -6.09
CA LEU A 272 -24.88 -11.25 -6.99
C LEU A 272 -24.71 -10.62 -8.38
N MET A 273 -24.40 -11.43 -9.37
CA MET A 273 -24.39 -10.99 -10.76
C MET A 273 -25.67 -11.48 -11.44
N ILE A 274 -26.49 -10.55 -11.93
CA ILE A 274 -27.65 -10.83 -12.78
C ILE A 274 -27.20 -10.72 -14.24
N LEU A 275 -27.47 -11.75 -15.03
CA LEU A 275 -27.07 -11.92 -16.42
C LEU A 275 -28.32 -12.33 -17.23
N GLY A 276 -29.14 -11.37 -17.63
CA GLY A 276 -30.39 -11.61 -18.35
C GLY A 276 -31.35 -12.49 -17.55
N ASP A 277 -31.56 -13.73 -17.98
CA ASP A 277 -32.37 -14.76 -17.32
C ASP A 277 -31.58 -15.65 -16.32
N SER A 278 -30.28 -15.44 -16.24
CA SER A 278 -29.31 -16.26 -15.53
C SER A 278 -28.53 -15.47 -14.47
N SER A 279 -27.89 -16.14 -13.53
CA SER A 279 -27.17 -15.49 -12.44
C SER A 279 -25.92 -16.26 -12.00
N ARG A 280 -25.01 -15.54 -11.33
CA ARG A 280 -23.93 -16.10 -10.51
C ARG A 280 -23.97 -15.47 -9.12
N ILE A 281 -23.68 -16.29 -8.10
CA ILE A 281 -23.33 -15.79 -6.77
C ILE A 281 -21.80 -15.85 -6.66
N ILE A 282 -21.18 -14.77 -6.18
CA ILE A 282 -19.73 -14.61 -6.08
C ILE A 282 -19.37 -14.26 -4.64
N ARG A 283 -18.41 -14.97 -4.05
CA ARG A 283 -17.80 -14.70 -2.75
C ARG A 283 -16.35 -14.28 -2.92
N TRP A 284 -15.98 -13.15 -2.33
CA TRP A 284 -14.64 -12.59 -2.34
C TRP A 284 -14.03 -12.68 -0.95
N ASP A 285 -12.82 -13.24 -0.82
CA ASP A 285 -12.02 -13.11 0.40
C ASP A 285 -10.56 -12.73 0.10
N ARG A 286 -9.74 -12.61 1.14
CA ARG A 286 -8.34 -12.19 1.01
C ARG A 286 -7.44 -13.23 0.34
N SER A 287 -7.92 -14.44 0.08
CA SER A 287 -7.17 -15.48 -0.64
C SER A 287 -7.58 -15.58 -2.12
N GLY A 288 -8.88 -15.47 -2.43
CA GLY A 288 -9.37 -15.61 -3.80
C GLY A 288 -10.85 -15.28 -4.03
N VAL A 289 -11.36 -15.80 -5.15
CA VAL A 289 -12.76 -15.69 -5.58
C VAL A 289 -13.35 -17.09 -5.68
N VAL A 290 -14.50 -17.31 -5.06
CA VAL A 290 -15.35 -18.47 -5.34
C VAL A 290 -16.64 -17.99 -5.98
N ALA A 291 -17.01 -18.55 -7.13
CA ALA A 291 -18.23 -18.22 -7.85
C ALA A 291 -19.06 -19.49 -8.10
N THR A 292 -20.37 -19.35 -8.22
CA THR A 292 -21.21 -20.44 -8.74
C THR A 292 -21.02 -20.59 -10.24
N LYS A 293 -21.24 -21.81 -10.73
CA LYS A 293 -21.72 -22.04 -12.09
C LYS A 293 -22.92 -21.13 -12.39
N LYS A 294 -23.10 -20.78 -13.66
CA LYS A 294 -24.23 -19.97 -14.08
C LYS A 294 -25.53 -20.77 -14.01
N PHE A 295 -26.55 -20.23 -13.34
CA PHE A 295 -27.85 -20.87 -13.20
C PHE A 295 -28.97 -19.97 -13.72
N ASN A 296 -30.00 -20.56 -14.32
CA ASN A 296 -31.14 -19.83 -14.88
C ASN A 296 -32.19 -19.58 -13.78
N TYR A 297 -32.28 -18.35 -13.29
CA TYR A 297 -33.17 -17.99 -12.18
C TYR A 297 -34.60 -17.72 -12.62
N VAL A 298 -34.85 -17.60 -13.93
CA VAL A 298 -36.19 -17.50 -14.51
C VAL A 298 -36.84 -18.88 -14.66
N GLN A 299 -36.05 -19.89 -15.03
CA GLN A 299 -36.50 -21.30 -15.11
C GLN A 299 -36.54 -21.97 -13.73
N ASN A 300 -35.63 -21.60 -12.82
CA ASN A 300 -35.57 -22.14 -11.46
C ASN A 300 -35.42 -21.02 -10.41
N ALA A 301 -36.54 -20.38 -10.09
CA ALA A 301 -36.63 -19.29 -9.11
C ALA A 301 -36.03 -19.65 -7.73
N LEU A 302 -36.16 -20.91 -7.32
CA LEU A 302 -35.67 -21.40 -6.02
C LEU A 302 -34.17 -21.13 -5.84
N MET A 303 -33.35 -21.26 -6.88
CA MET A 303 -31.89 -21.10 -6.78
C MET A 303 -31.46 -19.68 -6.36
N LEU A 304 -32.18 -18.66 -6.84
CA LEU A 304 -31.94 -17.27 -6.43
C LEU A 304 -32.67 -16.93 -5.12
N ALA A 305 -33.94 -17.35 -5.02
CA ALA A 305 -34.79 -17.03 -3.88
C ALA A 305 -34.25 -17.64 -2.57
N GLN A 306 -33.84 -18.91 -2.58
CA GLN A 306 -33.28 -19.60 -1.41
C GLN A 306 -31.98 -18.95 -0.94
N PHE A 307 -31.11 -18.52 -1.87
CA PHE A 307 -29.89 -17.78 -1.55
C PHE A 307 -30.21 -16.50 -0.78
N LEU A 308 -31.11 -15.67 -1.31
CA LEU A 308 -31.48 -14.39 -0.69
C LEU A 308 -32.22 -14.57 0.64
N TRP A 309 -33.11 -15.55 0.72
CA TRP A 309 -33.87 -15.89 1.93
C TRP A 309 -32.95 -16.33 3.08
N ARG A 310 -31.96 -17.19 2.79
CA ARG A 310 -30.94 -17.59 3.77
C ARG A 310 -29.99 -16.43 4.10
N PHE A 311 -29.55 -15.65 3.10
CA PHE A 311 -28.65 -14.51 3.32
C PHE A 311 -29.24 -13.49 4.30
N ALA A 312 -30.53 -13.18 4.18
CA ALA A 312 -31.25 -12.31 5.11
C ALA A 312 -31.40 -12.88 6.54
N ARG A 313 -31.05 -14.16 6.76
CA ARG A 313 -31.07 -14.87 8.05
C ARG A 313 -29.67 -15.24 8.56
N MET A 314 -28.64 -15.13 7.73
CA MET A 314 -27.24 -15.28 8.13
C MET A 314 -26.83 -14.20 9.13
N THR A 315 -26.09 -14.60 10.17
CA THR A 315 -25.48 -13.70 11.18
C THR A 315 -24.45 -12.75 10.56
N PRO A 316 -24.07 -11.63 11.22
CA PRO A 316 -23.05 -10.73 10.70
C PRO A 316 -21.74 -11.42 10.34
N THR A 317 -21.27 -12.36 11.17
CA THR A 317 -20.05 -13.15 10.92
C THR A 317 -20.20 -14.04 9.67
N GLN A 318 -21.36 -14.67 9.47
CA GLN A 318 -21.66 -15.47 8.28
C GLN A 318 -21.77 -14.62 7.00
N ARG A 319 -22.30 -13.39 7.10
CA ARG A 319 -22.26 -12.38 6.01
C ARG A 319 -20.86 -11.77 5.81
N GLY A 320 -19.88 -12.17 6.62
CA GLY A 320 -18.49 -11.76 6.48
C GLY A 320 -18.10 -10.47 7.19
N HIS A 321 -18.88 -9.94 8.13
CA HIS A 321 -18.40 -8.90 9.05
C HIS A 321 -17.36 -9.45 10.03
N ASP A 322 -16.37 -8.63 10.34
CA ASP A 322 -15.54 -8.81 11.54
C ASP A 322 -16.27 -8.24 12.76
N THR A 323 -16.87 -9.14 13.54
CA THR A 323 -17.60 -8.80 14.78
C THR A 323 -16.73 -8.25 15.91
N THR A 324 -15.40 -8.24 15.76
CA THR A 324 -14.46 -7.65 16.73
C THR A 324 -14.18 -6.16 16.46
N ALA A 325 -14.69 -5.61 15.35
CA ALA A 325 -14.59 -4.21 14.97
C ALA A 325 -15.95 -3.51 15.11
N VAL A 326 -16.21 -2.88 16.26
CA VAL A 326 -17.51 -2.28 16.61
C VAL A 326 -17.56 -0.80 16.22
N ARG A 327 -18.63 -0.35 15.55
CA ARG A 327 -18.82 1.05 15.16
C ARG A 327 -19.07 1.93 16.39
N VAL A 328 -18.30 3.03 16.53
CA VAL A 328 -18.45 4.00 17.62
C VAL A 328 -19.41 5.10 17.16
N LEU A 329 -20.65 5.06 17.66
CA LEU A 329 -21.72 5.96 17.22
C LEU A 329 -21.60 7.36 17.86
N PRO A 330 -22.00 8.44 17.14
CA PRO A 330 -22.07 9.80 17.67
C PRO A 330 -22.82 9.89 19.00
N GLY A 331 -22.35 10.78 19.89
CA GLY A 331 -22.96 11.01 21.20
C GLY A 331 -22.66 9.96 22.28
N SER A 332 -22.15 8.78 21.91
CA SER A 332 -21.69 7.76 22.86
C SER A 332 -20.51 8.24 23.72
N ALA A 333 -20.29 7.59 24.88
CA ALA A 333 -19.18 7.94 25.77
C ALA A 333 -17.80 7.73 25.12
N GLU A 334 -17.67 6.67 24.29
CA GLU A 334 -16.44 6.40 23.53
C GLU A 334 -16.21 7.46 22.43
N TYR A 335 -17.27 7.91 21.75
CA TYR A 335 -17.17 8.99 20.76
C TYR A 335 -16.69 10.30 21.39
N LYS A 336 -17.33 10.73 22.50
CA LYS A 336 -16.98 11.94 23.25
C LYS A 336 -15.54 11.91 23.76
N LEU A 337 -15.11 10.76 24.30
CA LEU A 337 -13.73 10.54 24.75
C LEU A 337 -12.68 10.79 23.65
N MET A 338 -12.99 10.42 22.40
CA MET A 338 -12.07 10.66 21.28
C MET A 338 -11.92 12.15 20.98
N ASP A 339 -13.02 12.92 21.00
CA ASP A 339 -12.99 14.38 20.82
C ASP A 339 -12.33 15.11 22.00
N GLU A 340 -12.59 14.68 23.23
CA GLU A 340 -11.89 15.15 24.44
C GLU A 340 -10.38 14.96 24.30
N TYR A 341 -9.93 13.73 24.02
CA TYR A 341 -8.49 13.43 23.88
C TYR A 341 -7.85 14.15 22.70
N ALA A 342 -8.56 14.32 21.58
CA ALA A 342 -8.09 15.08 20.43
C ALA A 342 -8.01 16.60 20.67
N SER A 343 -8.82 17.14 21.59
CA SER A 343 -8.83 18.56 21.95
C SER A 343 -7.91 18.92 23.12
N MET A 344 -7.43 17.95 23.90
CA MET A 344 -6.42 18.14 24.95
C MET A 344 -5.18 18.89 24.43
N THR A 345 -5.08 20.18 24.77
CA THR A 345 -3.92 21.00 24.41
C THR A 345 -2.75 20.66 25.33
N SER A 346 -1.52 20.70 24.82
CA SER A 346 -0.27 20.48 25.56
C SER A 346 0.09 21.60 26.58
N LYS A 347 -0.92 22.32 27.08
CA LYS A 347 -0.84 23.44 28.04
C LYS A 347 -0.49 23.02 29.48
N ALA A 348 -0.32 21.72 29.74
CA ALA A 348 0.02 21.19 31.07
C ALA A 348 1.52 21.25 31.41
N THR A 349 2.40 21.53 30.44
CA THR A 349 3.85 21.67 30.68
C THR A 349 4.36 23.03 30.20
N SER A 350 4.32 24.01 31.10
CA SER A 350 5.22 25.14 31.03
C SER A 350 6.66 24.62 31.09
N SER A 351 7.46 24.97 30.08
CA SER A 351 8.79 24.43 29.75
C SER A 351 8.84 23.07 29.03
N LYS A 352 9.41 23.11 27.81
CA LYS A 352 10.30 22.10 27.22
C LYS A 352 9.80 20.65 27.09
N SER A 353 8.79 20.40 26.24
CA SER A 353 8.94 19.52 25.04
C SER A 353 7.59 19.26 24.35
N SER A 354 7.57 19.26 23.01
CA SER A 354 6.42 18.86 22.16
C SER A 354 6.42 17.38 21.76
N VAL A 355 7.22 16.54 22.42
CA VAL A 355 7.32 15.09 22.16
C VAL A 355 5.95 14.41 22.35
N GLY A 356 5.49 13.70 21.32
CA GLY A 356 4.19 13.04 21.28
C GLY A 356 3.02 13.91 20.84
N ASP A 357 3.20 15.23 20.68
CA ASP A 357 2.14 16.14 20.22
C ASP A 357 1.69 15.80 18.78
N HIS A 358 2.63 15.37 17.93
CA HIS A 358 2.38 14.88 16.57
C HIS A 358 1.41 13.70 16.52
N ALA A 359 1.51 12.78 17.48
CA ALA A 359 0.61 11.62 17.58
C ALA A 359 -0.83 12.07 17.88
N ARG A 360 -1.01 13.03 18.79
CA ARG A 360 -2.34 13.62 19.07
C ARG A 360 -2.87 14.42 17.86
N GLN A 361 -2.00 15.10 17.12
CA GLN A 361 -2.40 15.80 15.89
C GLN A 361 -2.87 14.83 14.80
N SER A 362 -2.15 13.72 14.57
CA SER A 362 -2.59 12.68 13.63
C SER A 362 -3.88 11.99 14.09
N PHE A 363 -3.99 11.64 15.39
CA PHE A 363 -5.24 11.13 15.96
C PHE A 363 -6.40 12.09 15.72
N LYS A 364 -6.24 13.39 16.04
CA LYS A 364 -7.25 14.42 15.77
C LYS A 364 -7.64 14.48 14.30
N LYS A 365 -6.67 14.44 13.37
CA LYS A 365 -6.93 14.42 11.93
C LYS A 365 -7.76 13.20 11.52
N SER A 366 -7.52 12.03 12.12
CA SER A 366 -8.28 10.81 11.84
C SER A 366 -9.76 10.89 12.25
N LEU A 367 -10.15 11.83 13.13
CA LEU A 367 -11.52 11.96 13.62
C LEU A 367 -12.43 12.83 12.74
N VAL A 368 -11.88 13.48 11.72
CA VAL A 368 -12.58 14.41 10.81
C VAL A 368 -13.24 13.63 9.68
N ASP A 369 -14.55 13.84 9.50
CA ASP A 369 -15.38 13.29 8.40
C ASP A 369 -15.20 11.78 8.16
N ALA A 370 -15.02 11.03 9.26
CA ALA A 370 -14.59 9.64 9.23
C ALA A 370 -15.42 8.73 10.15
N PRO A 371 -15.62 7.45 9.78
CA PRO A 371 -16.20 6.47 10.67
C PRO A 371 -15.23 6.17 11.82
N ARG A 372 -15.73 6.23 13.06
CA ARG A 372 -14.97 5.86 14.26
C ARG A 372 -15.29 4.42 14.67
N TRP A 373 -14.28 3.68 15.11
CA TRP A 373 -14.39 2.27 15.44
C TRP A 373 -13.70 1.94 16.77
N LYS A 374 -14.19 0.89 17.44
CA LYS A 374 -13.54 0.21 18.55
C LYS A 374 -13.06 -1.14 18.05
N LEU A 375 -11.75 -1.32 17.98
CA LEU A 375 -11.12 -2.57 17.57
C LEU A 375 -10.67 -3.35 18.81
N ARG A 376 -11.03 -4.63 18.86
CA ARG A 376 -10.51 -5.60 19.84
C ARG A 376 -9.23 -6.25 19.30
N VAL A 377 -8.26 -6.49 20.17
CA VAL A 377 -7.00 -7.21 19.88
C VAL A 377 -6.90 -8.36 20.88
N ASP A 378 -6.93 -9.59 20.38
CA ASP A 378 -6.91 -10.80 21.20
C ASP A 378 -5.46 -11.23 21.50
N ASP A 379 -4.92 -10.71 22.60
CA ASP A 379 -3.54 -10.98 23.03
C ASP A 379 -3.43 -12.32 23.79
N PRO A 380 -2.56 -13.27 23.38
CA PRO A 380 -2.43 -14.56 24.07
C PRO A 380 -1.96 -14.48 25.53
N ASP A 381 -1.16 -13.46 25.90
CA ASP A 381 -0.64 -13.29 27.25
C ASP A 381 -1.61 -12.46 28.14
N LYS A 382 -2.39 -11.55 27.54
CA LYS A 382 -3.14 -10.49 28.24
C LYS A 382 -4.66 -10.53 28.07
N GLY A 383 -5.16 -11.38 27.17
CA GLY A 383 -6.57 -11.40 26.77
C GLY A 383 -6.99 -10.18 25.93
N PRO A 384 -8.30 -9.97 25.71
CA PRO A 384 -8.81 -8.97 24.79
C PRO A 384 -8.51 -7.53 25.24
N GLN A 385 -7.69 -6.82 24.46
CA GLN A 385 -7.41 -5.39 24.60
C GLN A 385 -8.31 -4.57 23.66
N TYR A 386 -8.56 -3.30 23.96
CA TYR A 386 -9.52 -2.47 23.22
C TYR A 386 -8.97 -1.07 22.88
N PHE A 387 -9.15 -0.69 21.60
CA PHE A 387 -8.61 0.54 21.03
C PHE A 387 -9.65 1.31 20.24
N LEU A 388 -9.70 2.64 20.41
CA LEU A 388 -10.56 3.53 19.63
C LEU A 388 -9.77 4.17 18.47
N VAL A 389 -10.30 4.11 17.26
CA VAL A 389 -9.65 4.57 16.01
C VAL A 389 -10.58 5.39 15.13
N GLY A 390 -10.03 6.34 14.37
CA GLY A 390 -10.73 7.10 13.33
C GLY A 390 -10.48 6.53 11.92
N LYS A 391 -10.35 7.41 10.92
CA LYS A 391 -9.85 7.07 9.57
C LYS A 391 -8.49 6.37 9.68
N ALA A 392 -8.30 5.33 8.87
CA ALA A 392 -7.00 4.67 8.77
C ALA A 392 -5.93 5.64 8.23
N ASP A 393 -4.75 5.60 8.83
CA ASP A 393 -3.55 6.38 8.47
C ASP A 393 -2.94 5.88 7.15
N PHE A 394 -2.95 4.55 6.96
CA PHE A 394 -2.67 3.88 5.70
C PHE A 394 -3.68 2.75 5.44
N LYS A 395 -4.02 2.53 4.16
CA LYS A 395 -4.77 1.37 3.67
C LYS A 395 -4.07 0.79 2.45
N ALA A 396 -3.88 -0.52 2.47
CA ALA A 396 -3.19 -1.28 1.43
C ALA A 396 -4.16 -1.63 0.29
N SER A 397 -3.83 -1.21 -0.94
CA SER A 397 -4.71 -1.40 -2.10
C SER A 397 -4.73 -2.84 -2.61
N GLY A 398 -5.91 -3.32 -3.02
CA GLY A 398 -6.13 -4.62 -3.65
C GLY A 398 -7.15 -5.48 -2.90
N LEU A 399 -7.58 -6.56 -3.56
CA LEU A 399 -8.64 -7.43 -3.06
C LEU A 399 -8.07 -8.64 -2.32
N ALA A 400 -7.24 -9.46 -2.96
CA ALA A 400 -6.47 -10.52 -2.29
C ALA A 400 -5.19 -9.99 -1.64
N GLY A 401 -4.58 -10.85 -0.81
CA GLY A 401 -3.41 -10.54 -0.03
C GLY A 401 -3.76 -9.81 1.27
N ARG A 402 -2.77 -9.10 1.80
CA ARG A 402 -2.72 -8.74 3.22
C ARG A 402 -3.77 -7.71 3.68
N GLY A 403 -4.33 -6.92 2.77
CA GLY A 403 -5.43 -6.00 3.07
C GLY A 403 -5.16 -4.96 4.18
N THR A 404 -3.88 -4.75 4.53
CA THR A 404 -3.41 -4.03 5.72
C THR A 404 -4.03 -2.65 5.86
N ARG A 405 -4.54 -2.35 7.05
CA ARG A 405 -4.92 -1.01 7.50
C ARG A 405 -4.09 -0.67 8.72
N THR A 406 -3.85 0.62 8.91
CA THR A 406 -3.16 1.08 10.11
C THR A 406 -3.80 2.32 10.70
N TYR A 407 -3.64 2.49 12.01
CA TYR A 407 -4.36 3.50 12.78
C TYR A 407 -3.48 4.07 13.90
N VAL A 408 -3.52 5.39 14.05
CA VAL A 408 -3.22 6.00 15.36
C VAL A 408 -4.39 5.69 16.28
N ALA A 409 -4.13 4.98 17.37
CA ALA A 409 -5.14 4.33 18.17
C ALA A 409 -5.11 4.80 19.63
N LEU A 410 -6.27 5.12 20.21
CA LEU A 410 -6.41 5.47 21.62
C LEU A 410 -6.70 4.21 22.43
N ASP A 411 -5.76 3.83 23.29
CA ASP A 411 -5.90 2.70 24.21
C ASP A 411 -6.91 3.01 25.32
N ILE A 412 -7.95 2.18 25.42
CA ILE A 412 -8.98 2.26 26.46
C ILE A 412 -8.98 1.04 27.40
N SER A 413 -8.05 0.10 27.21
CA SER A 413 -7.88 -1.11 28.03
C SER A 413 -7.58 -0.78 29.49
N HIS A 414 -6.94 0.37 29.75
CA HIS A 414 -6.70 0.92 31.08
C HIS A 414 -7.46 2.22 31.30
N ARG A 415 -8.53 2.17 32.12
CA ARG A 415 -9.45 3.31 32.38
C ARG A 415 -8.76 4.61 32.81
N THR A 416 -7.64 4.54 33.51
CA THR A 416 -6.93 5.69 34.12
C THR A 416 -5.67 6.13 33.35
N ARG A 417 -5.12 5.32 32.44
CA ARG A 417 -3.86 5.60 31.73
C ARG A 417 -4.01 5.43 30.22
N ARG A 418 -5.00 6.13 29.66
CA ARG A 418 -5.20 6.23 28.21
C ARG A 418 -3.97 6.85 27.56
N THR A 419 -3.49 6.22 26.49
CA THR A 419 -2.34 6.68 25.71
C THR A 419 -2.61 6.38 24.24
N LEU A 420 -1.95 7.12 23.34
CA LEU A 420 -1.90 6.72 21.95
C LEU A 420 -0.90 5.58 21.75
N ALA A 421 -1.23 4.74 20.78
CA ALA A 421 -0.44 3.63 20.25
C ALA A 421 -0.62 3.61 18.73
N TYR A 422 0.10 2.74 18.03
CA TYR A 422 -0.12 2.49 16.61
C TYR A 422 -0.57 1.05 16.39
N LEU A 423 -1.66 0.86 15.63
CA LEU A 423 -2.32 -0.43 15.42
C LEU A 423 -2.25 -0.84 13.94
N LYS A 424 -1.80 -2.07 13.66
CA LYS A 424 -1.83 -2.76 12.37
C LYS A 424 -3.00 -3.77 12.38
N ASP A 425 -3.83 -3.70 11.35
CA ASP A 425 -5.02 -4.55 11.12
C ASP A 425 -4.81 -5.24 9.77
N ALA A 426 -4.45 -6.52 9.76
CA ALA A 426 -3.87 -7.16 8.57
C ALA A 426 -4.24 -8.65 8.45
N TRP A 427 -4.13 -9.17 7.23
CA TRP A 427 -4.28 -10.58 6.92
C TRP A 427 -2.88 -11.17 6.69
N ARG A 428 -2.35 -11.89 7.69
CA ARG A 428 -1.04 -12.55 7.58
C ARG A 428 -1.18 -13.87 6.83
N VAL A 429 -0.14 -14.30 6.13
CA VAL A 429 -0.09 -15.65 5.57
C VAL A 429 0.00 -16.65 6.73
N ALA A 430 -0.89 -17.62 6.75
CA ALA A 430 -0.90 -18.69 7.76
C ALA A 430 -0.09 -19.88 7.23
N HIS A 431 1.16 -19.99 7.68
CA HIS A 431 2.10 -21.04 7.30
C HIS A 431 3.00 -21.37 8.48
N LEU A 432 3.42 -22.63 8.64
CA LEU A 432 4.21 -23.08 9.80
C LEU A 432 5.55 -22.33 9.93
N ASN A 433 6.19 -22.04 8.80
CA ASN A 433 7.50 -21.38 8.73
C ASN A 433 7.39 -19.84 8.64
N ILE A 434 6.34 -19.24 9.22
CA ILE A 434 6.13 -17.78 9.27
C ILE A 434 5.67 -17.38 10.68
N ASP A 435 6.63 -16.92 11.50
CA ASP A 435 6.39 -16.33 12.82
C ASP A 435 5.44 -15.13 12.75
N GLN A 436 4.74 -14.80 13.85
CA GLN A 436 3.99 -13.55 13.92
C GLN A 436 4.96 -12.38 14.16
N GLU A 437 4.72 -11.25 13.51
CA GLU A 437 5.50 -10.02 13.71
C GLU A 437 5.56 -9.60 15.19
N GLY A 438 4.51 -9.87 15.97
CA GLY A 438 4.46 -9.62 17.40
C GLY A 438 5.36 -10.57 18.22
N ASP A 439 5.47 -11.85 17.85
CA ASP A 439 6.40 -12.78 18.49
C ASP A 439 7.86 -12.37 18.20
N ILE A 440 8.14 -11.93 16.97
CA ILE A 440 9.45 -11.39 16.58
C ILE A 440 9.76 -10.11 17.38
N LEU A 441 8.81 -9.19 17.52
CA LEU A 441 8.96 -8.00 18.39
C LEU A 441 9.11 -8.37 19.87
N LYS A 442 8.43 -9.41 20.36
CA LYS A 442 8.57 -9.96 21.73
C LYS A 442 10.01 -10.43 21.98
N VAL A 443 10.62 -11.14 21.02
CA VAL A 443 12.06 -11.52 21.06
C VAL A 443 12.97 -10.30 21.00
N LEU A 444 12.73 -9.36 20.08
CA LEU A 444 13.54 -8.14 19.93
C LEU A 444 13.50 -7.25 21.17
N ASN A 445 12.34 -7.16 21.84
CA ASN A 445 12.12 -6.32 23.03
C ASN A 445 12.53 -6.99 24.35
N ASN A 446 12.77 -8.32 24.40
CA ASN A 446 13.11 -8.99 25.65
C ASN A 446 14.57 -8.75 26.09
N ASN A 447 14.86 -9.03 27.37
CA ASN A 447 16.18 -8.80 27.98
C ASN A 447 17.21 -9.92 27.70
N GLU A 448 16.86 -10.97 26.96
CA GLU A 448 17.71 -12.12 26.68
C GLU A 448 18.75 -11.81 25.58
N GLY A 449 19.73 -12.69 25.37
CA GLY A 449 20.71 -12.57 24.27
C GLY A 449 21.65 -11.37 24.34
N GLY A 450 21.70 -10.65 25.47
CA GLY A 450 22.42 -9.37 25.59
C GLY A 450 21.52 -8.14 25.59
N GLY A 451 20.24 -8.30 25.95
CA GLY A 451 19.30 -7.21 26.20
C GLY A 451 18.47 -6.81 24.98
N PRO A 452 17.50 -5.89 25.17
CA PRO A 452 16.61 -5.44 24.11
C PRO A 452 17.38 -4.80 22.96
N VAL A 453 16.89 -5.06 21.75
CA VAL A 453 17.29 -4.36 20.53
C VAL A 453 16.82 -2.91 20.64
N LYS A 454 17.72 -1.97 20.33
CA LYS A 454 17.40 -0.53 20.32
C LYS A 454 16.94 -0.11 18.93
N TYR A 455 16.15 0.95 18.87
CA TYR A 455 15.66 1.54 17.62
C TYR A 455 14.74 0.60 16.81
N VAL A 456 13.89 -0.15 17.51
CA VAL A 456 12.76 -0.92 16.97
C VAL A 456 11.49 -0.56 17.77
N PRO A 457 10.28 -0.76 17.22
CA PRO A 457 9.03 -0.57 17.97
C PRO A 457 8.97 -1.41 19.26
N THR A 458 8.28 -0.88 20.27
CA THR A 458 7.96 -1.60 21.50
C THR A 458 6.56 -2.20 21.39
N LEU A 459 6.47 -3.53 21.41
CA LEU A 459 5.23 -4.29 21.42
C LEU A 459 4.32 -3.89 22.59
N ARG A 460 3.05 -3.59 22.31
CA ARG A 460 2.00 -3.44 23.33
C ARG A 460 1.16 -4.71 23.44
N CYS A 461 0.63 -5.20 22.32
CA CYS A 461 -0.14 -6.45 22.23
C CYS A 461 -0.25 -6.92 20.78
N HIS A 462 -0.50 -8.21 20.56
CA HIS A 462 -0.78 -8.77 19.24
C HIS A 462 -1.55 -10.09 19.32
N GLY A 463 -2.19 -10.49 18.22
CA GLY A 463 -2.71 -11.84 18.06
C GLY A 463 -3.57 -12.02 16.81
N ASP A 464 -3.88 -13.28 16.51
CA ASP A 464 -4.86 -13.61 15.48
C ASP A 464 -6.29 -13.27 15.96
N VAL A 465 -7.09 -12.67 15.09
CA VAL A 465 -8.46 -12.23 15.40
C VAL A 465 -9.40 -13.43 15.35
N GLU A 466 -9.67 -14.01 16.53
CA GLU A 466 -10.55 -15.16 16.73
C GLU A 466 -10.22 -16.32 15.75
N ALA A 467 -11.24 -16.90 15.10
CA ALA A 467 -11.09 -17.96 14.09
C ALA A 467 -11.15 -17.42 12.65
N GLN A 468 -10.86 -16.14 12.42
CA GLN A 468 -11.07 -15.49 11.11
C GLN A 468 -9.97 -15.85 10.11
N VAL A 469 -10.25 -16.82 9.25
CA VAL A 469 -9.36 -17.35 8.19
C VAL A 469 -10.08 -17.28 6.83
N THR A 470 -9.33 -17.16 5.74
CA THR A 470 -9.87 -17.29 4.37
C THR A 470 -10.32 -18.72 4.07
N ALA A 471 -11.24 -18.89 3.11
CA ALA A 471 -11.79 -20.19 2.74
C ALA A 471 -11.55 -20.56 1.27
N SER A 472 -11.19 -19.60 0.41
CA SER A 472 -11.01 -19.86 -1.04
C SER A 472 -9.99 -20.95 -1.34
N GLN A 473 -8.90 -21.05 -0.56
CA GLN A 473 -7.88 -22.09 -0.77
C GLN A 473 -8.40 -23.51 -0.48
N ASP A 474 -9.32 -23.67 0.49
CA ASP A 474 -9.89 -24.97 0.83
C ASP A 474 -10.86 -25.44 -0.27
N VAL A 475 -11.58 -24.51 -0.90
CA VAL A 475 -12.44 -24.79 -2.06
C VAL A 475 -11.60 -25.16 -3.29
N TRP A 476 -10.41 -24.57 -3.44
CA TRP A 476 -9.48 -24.97 -4.50
C TRP A 476 -9.04 -26.42 -4.29
N GLU A 477 -8.61 -26.78 -3.08
CA GLU A 477 -8.18 -28.16 -2.77
C GLU A 477 -9.34 -29.16 -2.92
N MET A 478 -10.57 -28.81 -2.52
CA MET A 478 -11.76 -29.66 -2.76
C MET A 478 -12.09 -29.88 -4.24
N LYS A 479 -11.63 -29.03 -5.18
CA LYS A 479 -11.92 -29.14 -6.62
C LYS A 479 -10.74 -29.65 -7.46
N TYR A 480 -9.51 -29.35 -7.05
CA TYR A 480 -8.28 -29.60 -7.79
C TYR A 480 -7.28 -30.49 -7.04
N GLY A 481 -7.52 -30.79 -5.76
CA GLY A 481 -6.73 -31.72 -4.97
C GLY A 481 -6.64 -33.12 -5.60
N GLY A 482 -5.51 -33.79 -5.37
CA GLY A 482 -5.19 -35.07 -6.01
C GLY A 482 -4.81 -35.00 -7.50
N LYS A 483 -4.95 -33.86 -8.19
CA LYS A 483 -4.56 -33.69 -9.60
C LYS A 483 -3.07 -33.37 -9.82
N GLY A 484 -2.25 -33.37 -8.76
CA GLY A 484 -0.83 -33.01 -8.82
C GLY A 484 -0.55 -31.52 -9.08
N LEU A 485 -1.58 -30.68 -9.08
CA LEU A 485 -1.46 -29.23 -9.20
C LEU A 485 -1.05 -28.61 -7.86
N VAL A 486 -0.24 -27.55 -7.88
CA VAL A 486 0.10 -26.76 -6.69
C VAL A 486 -0.93 -25.64 -6.51
N CYS A 487 -1.52 -25.53 -5.31
CA CYS A 487 -2.49 -24.49 -5.00
C CYS A 487 -1.86 -23.07 -5.10
N PRO A 488 -2.34 -22.17 -5.97
CA PRO A 488 -1.83 -20.80 -6.09
C PRO A 488 -2.43 -19.84 -5.04
N LEU A 489 -3.39 -20.30 -4.24
CA LEU A 489 -4.03 -19.54 -3.17
C LEU A 489 -3.27 -19.76 -1.85
N LYS A 490 -2.95 -18.67 -1.15
CA LYS A 490 -2.32 -18.72 0.18
C LYS A 490 -3.39 -18.60 1.26
N THR A 491 -3.35 -19.44 2.29
CA THR A 491 -4.19 -19.30 3.49
C THR A 491 -3.84 -17.98 4.18
N HIS A 492 -4.81 -17.13 4.46
CA HIS A 492 -4.61 -15.92 5.26
C HIS A 492 -5.45 -15.95 6.53
N ARG A 493 -4.85 -15.54 7.65
CA ARG A 493 -5.53 -15.35 8.94
C ARG A 493 -5.54 -13.87 9.31
N HIS A 494 -6.68 -13.40 9.81
CA HIS A 494 -6.83 -12.03 10.29
C HIS A 494 -6.02 -11.86 11.58
N TYR A 495 -5.27 -10.76 11.69
CA TYR A 495 -4.24 -10.54 12.69
C TYR A 495 -4.13 -9.06 13.04
N ARG A 496 -3.94 -8.77 14.33
CA ARG A 496 -3.71 -7.42 14.83
C ARG A 496 -2.42 -7.33 15.64
N LEU A 497 -1.72 -6.22 15.47
CA LEU A 497 -0.51 -5.85 16.21
C LEU A 497 -0.62 -4.41 16.66
N VAL A 498 -0.23 -4.13 17.91
CA VAL A 498 -0.16 -2.79 18.48
C VAL A 498 1.23 -2.54 19.05
N VAL A 499 1.81 -1.38 18.70
CA VAL A 499 3.09 -0.90 19.22
C VAL A 499 2.93 0.46 19.91
N ASN A 500 3.81 0.77 20.86
CA ASN A 500 3.71 1.98 21.67
C ASN A 500 3.98 3.28 20.88
N GLU A 501 4.88 3.22 19.90
CA GLU A 501 5.42 4.38 19.22
C GLU A 501 4.62 4.74 17.98
N VAL A 502 3.92 5.87 18.02
CA VAL A 502 3.47 6.57 16.80
C VAL A 502 4.63 7.41 16.30
N GLY A 503 5.20 7.05 15.15
CA GLY A 503 6.33 7.77 14.54
C GLY A 503 5.91 8.82 13.51
N LEU A 504 6.88 9.25 12.71
CA LEU A 504 6.77 10.14 11.56
C LEU A 504 7.47 9.50 10.34
N PRO A 505 7.09 9.85 9.11
CA PRO A 505 7.79 9.43 7.89
C PRO A 505 9.31 9.68 7.94
N LEU A 506 10.14 8.85 7.28
CA LEU A 506 11.57 9.15 7.11
C LEU A 506 11.81 10.45 6.31
N SER A 507 10.89 10.82 5.41
CA SER A 507 10.93 12.09 4.66
C SER A 507 10.77 13.34 5.54
N GLU A 508 10.31 13.21 6.79
CA GLU A 508 10.25 14.30 7.78
C GLU A 508 11.62 14.62 8.42
N PHE A 509 12.75 14.15 7.86
CA PHE A 509 14.07 14.60 8.29
C PHE A 509 14.23 16.12 8.05
N GLN A 510 15.06 16.80 8.84
CA GLN A 510 15.23 18.26 8.83
C GLN A 510 16.43 18.70 7.98
N CYS A 511 17.51 17.93 8.03
CA CYS A 511 18.71 18.11 7.21
C CYS A 511 19.44 16.77 7.01
N ALA A 512 20.35 16.70 6.03
CA ALA A 512 21.04 15.46 5.68
C ALA A 512 21.90 14.91 6.84
N SER A 513 22.39 15.78 7.73
CA SER A 513 23.09 15.33 8.95
C SER A 513 22.16 14.60 9.94
N GLU A 514 20.87 14.95 10.00
CA GLU A 514 19.87 14.17 10.75
C GLU A 514 19.62 12.83 10.05
N LEU A 515 19.44 12.82 8.72
CA LEU A 515 19.24 11.61 7.92
C LEU A 515 20.36 10.57 8.15
N VAL A 516 21.63 10.99 8.14
CA VAL A 516 22.77 10.10 8.45
C VAL A 516 22.67 9.56 9.89
N GLY A 517 22.32 10.41 10.87
CA GLY A 517 22.11 9.99 12.26
C GLY A 517 20.92 9.04 12.47
N LEU A 518 19.87 9.16 11.65
CA LEU A 518 18.72 8.25 11.62
C LEU A 518 19.12 6.90 11.04
N LEU A 519 19.87 6.86 9.92
CA LEU A 519 20.38 5.61 9.35
C LEU A 519 21.41 4.92 10.25
N MET A 520 22.17 5.65 11.07
CA MET A 520 22.98 5.04 12.14
C MET A 520 22.12 4.30 13.17
N CYS A 521 20.92 4.80 13.49
CA CYS A 521 19.99 4.10 14.37
C CYS A 521 19.47 2.81 13.71
N VAL A 522 19.21 2.82 12.40
CA VAL A 522 18.83 1.64 11.60
C VAL A 522 19.95 0.59 11.58
N ILE A 523 21.19 0.97 11.27
CA ILE A 523 22.38 0.08 11.32
C ILE A 523 22.54 -0.52 12.73
N THR A 524 22.25 0.27 13.77
CA THR A 524 22.33 -0.16 15.17
C THR A 524 21.19 -1.10 15.56
N ALA A 525 19.98 -0.92 15.03
CA ALA A 525 18.86 -1.86 15.19
C ALA A 525 19.18 -3.20 14.54
N HIS A 526 19.52 -3.17 13.25
CA HIS A 526 19.81 -4.36 12.47
C HIS A 526 20.99 -5.15 13.07
N GLY A 527 22.07 -4.48 13.47
CA GLY A 527 23.20 -5.15 14.14
C GLY A 527 22.84 -5.76 15.48
N GLN A 528 21.97 -5.13 16.27
CA GLN A 528 21.54 -5.71 17.54
C GLN A 528 20.53 -6.86 17.35
N ALA A 529 19.70 -6.84 16.31
CA ALA A 529 18.86 -7.98 15.95
C ALA A 529 19.71 -9.18 15.48
N TYR A 530 20.71 -8.91 14.63
CA TYR A 530 21.63 -9.92 14.12
C TYR A 530 22.51 -10.50 15.24
N ASP A 531 23.35 -9.67 15.89
CA ASP A 531 24.37 -10.09 16.87
C ASP A 531 23.79 -10.72 18.15
N ARG A 532 22.52 -10.44 18.51
CA ARG A 532 21.94 -10.83 19.82
C ARG A 532 20.71 -11.71 19.76
N LYS A 533 19.93 -11.62 18.68
CA LYS A 533 18.66 -12.34 18.52
C LYS A 533 18.70 -13.31 17.32
N GLY A 534 19.80 -13.31 16.57
CA GLY A 534 19.98 -14.17 15.40
C GLY A 534 19.09 -13.78 14.22
N LEU A 535 18.63 -12.53 14.11
CA LEU A 535 17.61 -12.08 13.15
C LEU A 535 18.17 -11.14 12.07
N ILE A 536 17.84 -11.42 10.80
CA ILE A 536 18.02 -10.52 9.65
C ILE A 536 16.66 -9.97 9.19
N HIS A 537 16.59 -8.72 8.71
CA HIS A 537 15.31 -8.02 8.48
C HIS A 537 14.68 -8.27 7.11
N ARG A 538 15.48 -8.28 6.03
CA ARG A 538 15.09 -8.64 4.66
C ARG A 538 14.07 -7.72 3.96
N ASP A 539 13.73 -6.58 4.55
CA ASP A 539 12.85 -5.57 3.93
C ASP A 539 13.12 -4.15 4.48
N ILE A 540 14.38 -3.73 4.46
CA ILE A 540 14.73 -2.36 4.86
C ILE A 540 14.29 -1.40 3.75
N SER A 541 13.20 -0.67 3.99
CA SER A 541 12.57 0.25 3.02
C SER A 541 12.20 1.59 3.65
N VAL A 542 11.99 2.64 2.84
CA VAL A 542 11.56 3.97 3.32
C VAL A 542 10.21 3.92 4.05
N GLY A 543 9.34 2.95 3.74
CA GLY A 543 8.08 2.75 4.45
C GLY A 543 8.21 2.03 5.80
N ASN A 544 9.40 1.51 6.09
CA ASN A 544 9.70 0.61 7.21
C ASN A 544 10.75 1.24 8.16
N VAL A 545 11.13 2.49 7.94
CA VAL A 545 11.97 3.30 8.82
C VAL A 545 11.20 4.56 9.21
N LEU A 546 10.89 4.73 10.49
CA LEU A 546 10.20 5.92 11.02
C LEU A 546 11.13 6.80 11.84
N ILE A 547 10.81 8.10 11.91
CA ILE A 547 11.39 9.04 12.87
C ILE A 547 10.49 9.12 14.10
N TYR A 548 11.03 8.83 15.28
CA TYR A 548 10.32 8.94 16.55
C TYR A 548 10.87 10.13 17.38
N PRO A 549 10.07 11.20 17.58
CA PRO A 549 10.39 12.26 18.55
C PRO A 549 10.34 11.70 19.97
N THR A 550 11.41 11.87 20.74
CA THR A 550 11.53 11.33 22.10
C THR A 550 12.33 12.24 23.03
N LEU A 551 12.31 11.95 24.33
CA LEU A 551 13.09 12.66 25.35
C LEU A 551 14.29 11.82 25.78
N LYS A 552 15.50 12.31 25.51
CA LYS A 552 16.76 11.65 25.89
C LYS A 552 17.45 12.45 26.99
N LYS A 553 17.95 11.76 28.02
CA LYS A 553 18.77 12.40 29.05
C LYS A 553 20.15 12.73 28.47
N ASP A 554 20.50 14.00 28.46
CA ASP A 554 21.85 14.48 28.20
C ASP A 554 22.81 13.92 29.28
N LYS A 555 23.90 13.28 28.84
CA LYS A 555 24.89 12.69 29.75
C LYS A 555 25.75 13.75 30.46
N THR A 556 25.92 14.92 29.86
CA THR A 556 26.79 15.99 30.33
C THR A 556 26.03 16.98 31.19
N THR A 557 24.85 17.45 30.75
CA THR A 557 24.04 18.41 31.54
C THR A 557 22.98 17.75 32.43
N GLY A 558 22.76 16.44 32.31
CA GLY A 558 21.76 15.68 33.08
C GLY A 558 20.30 15.98 32.75
N LYS A 559 20.02 16.94 31.85
CA LYS A 559 18.68 17.42 31.50
C LYS A 559 18.04 16.52 30.43
N MET A 560 16.71 16.48 30.40
CA MET A 560 16.00 15.85 29.29
C MET A 560 15.99 16.80 28.09
N GLN A 561 16.43 16.30 26.93
CA GLN A 561 16.46 17.01 25.67
C GLN A 561 15.51 16.32 24.68
N ALA A 562 14.72 17.12 23.95
CA ALA A 562 13.97 16.61 22.81
C ALA A 562 14.95 16.18 21.70
N THR A 563 14.78 14.97 21.19
CA THR A 563 15.61 14.39 20.14
C THR A 563 14.74 13.56 19.20
N ARG A 564 15.27 13.23 18.03
CA ARG A 564 14.61 12.40 17.02
C ARG A 564 15.52 11.21 16.74
N ILE A 565 14.97 10.02 16.80
CA ILE A 565 15.68 8.76 16.55
C ILE A 565 14.94 7.96 15.48
N ALA A 566 15.62 7.06 14.78
CA ALA A 566 14.90 6.13 13.91
C ALA A 566 14.28 4.98 14.72
N LEU A 567 13.22 4.39 14.17
CA LEU A 567 12.71 3.06 14.50
C LEU A 567 12.71 2.24 13.20
N LEU A 568 13.38 1.09 13.21
CA LEU A 568 13.31 0.08 12.16
C LEU A 568 12.14 -0.86 12.45
N ALA A 569 11.19 -0.90 11.52
CA ALA A 569 9.85 -1.46 11.65
C ALA A 569 9.57 -2.52 10.57
N ASP A 570 8.47 -3.27 10.70
CA ASP A 570 8.07 -4.34 9.75
C ASP A 570 8.93 -5.61 9.79
N TRP A 571 9.15 -6.13 10.99
CA TRP A 571 9.92 -7.36 11.21
C TRP A 571 9.20 -8.64 10.74
N GLU A 572 8.10 -8.54 10.00
CA GLU A 572 7.29 -9.67 9.51
C GLU A 572 7.97 -10.53 8.43
N LEU A 573 8.97 -10.00 7.72
CA LEU A 573 9.79 -10.75 6.77
C LEU A 573 11.13 -11.21 7.38
N ALA A 574 11.38 -10.88 8.65
CA ALA A 574 12.60 -11.28 9.33
C ALA A 574 12.68 -12.81 9.46
N LYS A 575 13.90 -13.35 9.45
CA LYS A 575 14.15 -14.78 9.62
C LYS A 575 15.38 -15.01 10.49
N ARG A 576 15.43 -16.16 11.18
CA ARG A 576 16.62 -16.56 11.95
C ARG A 576 17.77 -16.97 11.03
N ILE A 577 19.00 -16.77 11.50
CA ILE A 577 20.22 -17.12 10.76
C ILE A 577 20.41 -18.64 10.72
N ASP A 578 20.08 -19.31 11.83
CA ASP A 578 20.41 -20.72 12.10
C ASP A 578 19.31 -21.72 11.63
N GLU A 579 18.30 -21.22 10.91
CA GLU A 579 17.24 -22.04 10.29
C GLU A 579 17.66 -22.49 8.89
N ASP A 580 18.21 -23.69 8.78
CA ASP A 580 18.57 -24.31 7.50
C ASP A 580 17.32 -24.56 6.62
N ASP A 581 17.32 -23.98 5.41
CA ASP A 581 16.24 -24.09 4.42
C ASP A 581 16.33 -25.41 3.62
N GLU A 582 16.10 -26.54 4.30
CA GLU A 582 15.84 -27.84 3.65
C GLU A 582 14.40 -27.97 3.13
N GLY A 583 13.48 -27.13 3.61
CA GLY A 583 12.12 -27.05 3.08
C GLY A 583 12.08 -26.47 1.66
N PRO A 584 11.02 -26.75 0.87
CA PRO A 584 10.82 -26.11 -0.43
C PRO A 584 10.69 -24.60 -0.24
N ARG A 585 11.78 -23.87 -0.57
CA ARG A 585 11.90 -22.42 -0.42
C ARG A 585 10.72 -21.75 -1.10
N GLN A 586 10.06 -20.80 -0.43
CA GLN A 586 8.99 -20.03 -1.10
C GLN A 586 9.58 -19.35 -2.33
N PRO A 587 9.05 -19.60 -3.55
CA PRO A 587 9.69 -19.17 -4.80
C PRO A 587 9.56 -17.66 -5.06
N ASP A 588 8.84 -16.94 -4.20
CA ASP A 588 8.62 -15.50 -4.29
C ASP A 588 9.80 -14.72 -3.67
N ARG A 589 10.40 -13.83 -4.47
CA ARG A 589 11.40 -12.85 -4.00
C ARG A 589 10.79 -11.96 -2.90
N THR A 590 11.26 -12.10 -1.66
CA THR A 590 10.80 -11.30 -0.52
C THR A 590 11.39 -9.89 -0.50
N GLY A 591 10.59 -8.90 -0.08
CA GLY A 591 11.02 -7.52 0.18
C GLY A 591 10.53 -6.46 -0.83
N THR A 592 10.85 -5.20 -0.58
CA THR A 592 10.45 -4.03 -1.36
C THR A 592 11.40 -3.80 -2.56
N TRP A 593 10.90 -4.05 -3.77
CA TRP A 593 11.65 -3.98 -5.04
C TRP A 593 12.67 -2.84 -5.15
N GLN A 594 12.25 -1.60 -4.84
CA GLN A 594 13.08 -0.42 -4.98
C GLN A 594 14.35 -0.47 -4.12
N PHE A 595 14.30 -1.09 -2.93
CA PHE A 595 15.42 -1.13 -1.98
C PHE A 595 16.16 -2.48 -1.96
N LEU A 596 15.63 -3.53 -2.58
CA LEU A 596 16.36 -4.79 -2.73
C LEU A 596 17.68 -4.59 -3.47
N SER A 597 18.69 -5.37 -3.06
CA SER A 597 20.02 -5.35 -3.65
C SER A 597 20.00 -5.77 -5.11
N ALA A 598 20.95 -5.25 -5.91
CA ALA A 598 21.04 -5.61 -7.32
C ALA A 598 21.25 -7.13 -7.52
N ASN A 599 22.03 -7.79 -6.66
CA ASN A 599 22.19 -9.24 -6.67
C ASN A 599 20.90 -10.01 -6.36
N SER A 600 20.10 -9.58 -5.38
CA SER A 600 18.82 -10.24 -5.06
C SER A 600 17.73 -9.93 -6.12
N LEU A 601 17.84 -8.81 -6.82
CA LEU A 601 17.05 -8.50 -8.01
C LEU A 601 17.52 -9.24 -9.27
N SER A 602 18.76 -9.74 -9.31
CA SER A 602 19.28 -10.56 -10.41
C SER A 602 19.03 -12.06 -10.20
N CYS A 603 18.97 -12.54 -8.95
CA CYS A 603 18.70 -13.93 -8.61
C CYS A 603 17.47 -14.03 -7.68
N PRO A 604 16.25 -14.35 -8.19
CA PRO A 604 15.02 -14.36 -7.39
C PRO A 604 15.04 -15.29 -6.18
N SER A 605 15.78 -16.41 -6.27
CA SER A 605 15.88 -17.48 -5.27
C SER A 605 17.04 -17.31 -4.28
N LYS A 606 17.80 -16.22 -4.37
CA LYS A 606 18.97 -15.93 -3.53
C LYS A 606 18.55 -15.67 -2.06
N ARG A 607 19.28 -16.28 -1.10
CA ARG A 607 19.16 -15.94 0.33
C ARG A 607 19.61 -14.49 0.57
N ILE A 608 18.81 -13.73 1.30
CA ILE A 608 19.18 -12.39 1.77
C ILE A 608 20.19 -12.53 2.91
N ILE A 609 21.29 -11.78 2.84
CA ILE A 609 22.38 -11.72 3.82
C ILE A 609 22.63 -10.27 4.25
N VAL A 610 23.46 -10.05 5.28
CA VAL A 610 23.70 -8.72 5.89
C VAL A 610 24.07 -7.66 4.86
N GLN A 611 24.88 -8.03 3.87
CA GLN A 611 25.33 -7.19 2.76
C GLN A 611 24.16 -6.64 1.93
N ASP A 612 23.09 -7.41 1.73
CA ASP A 612 21.89 -6.96 1.00
C ASP A 612 21.10 -5.92 1.79
N ASP A 613 20.87 -6.15 3.09
CA ASP A 613 20.18 -5.20 3.96
C ASP A 613 21.04 -3.92 4.16
N MET A 614 22.37 -4.01 4.07
CA MET A 614 23.26 -2.84 4.02
C MET A 614 23.20 -2.10 2.67
N GLU A 615 23.07 -2.81 1.54
CA GLU A 615 22.78 -2.18 0.25
C GLU A 615 21.38 -1.53 0.24
N SER A 616 20.39 -2.13 0.92
CA SER A 616 19.10 -1.50 1.13
C SER A 616 19.22 -0.19 1.91
N ILE A 617 20.06 -0.12 2.95
CA ILE A 617 20.38 1.14 3.66
C ILE A 617 21.08 2.15 2.75
N PHE A 618 21.94 1.72 1.82
CA PHE A 618 22.48 2.61 0.77
C PHE A 618 21.37 3.16 -0.13
N HIS A 619 20.48 2.30 -0.62
CA HIS A 619 19.34 2.71 -1.46
C HIS A 619 18.39 3.64 -0.71
N LEU A 620 18.20 3.51 0.62
CA LEU A 620 17.49 4.51 1.44
C LEU A 620 18.14 5.90 1.35
N LEU A 621 19.48 5.96 1.51
CA LEU A 621 20.24 7.20 1.52
C LEU A 621 20.17 7.89 0.14
N VAL A 622 20.33 7.14 -0.96
CA VAL A 622 20.17 7.65 -2.32
C VAL A 622 18.75 8.17 -2.54
N TYR A 623 17.72 7.40 -2.14
CA TYR A 623 16.32 7.73 -2.38
C TYR A 623 15.87 9.01 -1.64
N GLN A 624 16.32 9.20 -0.41
CA GLN A 624 16.04 10.43 0.35
C GLN A 624 16.86 11.62 -0.17
N ALA A 625 18.14 11.41 -0.53
CA ALA A 625 18.99 12.47 -1.05
C ALA A 625 18.48 13.04 -2.39
N ILE A 626 18.15 12.18 -3.36
CA ILE A 626 17.71 12.61 -4.71
C ILE A 626 16.36 13.32 -4.70
N ARG A 627 15.54 13.13 -3.66
CA ARG A 627 14.24 13.80 -3.51
C ARG A 627 14.32 15.13 -2.78
N TYR A 628 15.28 15.28 -1.86
CA TYR A 628 15.21 16.32 -0.83
C TYR A 628 16.51 17.11 -0.63
N LEU A 629 17.54 16.95 -1.46
CA LEU A 629 18.79 17.73 -1.41
C LEU A 629 19.09 18.45 -2.75
N PRO A 630 20.02 19.43 -2.78
CA PRO A 630 20.51 20.03 -4.03
C PRO A 630 21.42 19.06 -4.79
N HIS A 631 21.24 18.95 -6.11
CA HIS A 631 21.99 18.02 -6.97
C HIS A 631 21.97 18.44 -8.45
N ASN A 632 22.81 17.81 -9.28
CA ASN A 632 22.85 18.04 -10.73
C ASN A 632 21.79 17.27 -11.56
N CYS A 633 21.13 16.24 -11.02
CA CYS A 633 20.15 15.45 -11.77
C CYS A 633 18.95 16.31 -12.26
N PHE A 634 18.81 16.44 -13.57
CA PHE A 634 17.79 17.26 -14.24
C PHE A 634 16.38 16.66 -14.21
N ASP A 635 16.25 15.32 -14.17
CA ASP A 635 14.96 14.61 -14.18
C ASP A 635 14.96 13.50 -13.12
N VAL A 636 14.56 13.87 -11.90
CA VAL A 636 14.44 12.96 -10.75
C VAL A 636 13.36 11.89 -10.97
N GLY A 637 12.34 12.17 -11.78
CA GLY A 637 11.32 11.19 -12.17
C GLY A 637 11.91 10.06 -13.02
N ARG A 638 12.61 10.41 -14.10
CA ARG A 638 13.30 9.44 -14.95
C ARG A 638 14.42 8.70 -14.21
N PHE A 639 15.13 9.35 -13.28
CA PHE A 639 16.09 8.66 -12.41
C PHE A 639 15.38 7.60 -11.54
N ALA A 640 14.23 7.92 -10.95
CA ALA A 640 13.45 6.96 -10.17
C ALA A 640 12.92 5.79 -11.03
N ASP A 641 12.35 6.07 -12.21
CA ASP A 641 11.91 5.07 -13.20
C ASP A 641 13.05 4.09 -13.55
N GLN A 642 14.27 4.61 -13.76
CA GLN A 642 15.41 3.83 -14.27
C GLN A 642 16.20 3.10 -13.18
N TYR A 643 16.43 3.71 -12.01
CA TYR A 643 17.27 3.17 -10.94
C TYR A 643 16.48 2.36 -9.89
N PHE A 644 15.31 2.85 -9.48
CA PHE A 644 14.52 2.24 -8.40
C PHE A 644 13.40 1.33 -8.92
N ASP A 645 12.64 1.80 -9.91
CA ASP A 645 11.48 1.10 -10.47
C ASP A 645 11.81 0.24 -11.72
N GLY A 646 13.04 0.34 -12.22
CA GLY A 646 13.50 -0.33 -13.43
C GLY A 646 13.56 -1.86 -13.30
N TYR A 647 13.24 -2.54 -14.39
CA TYR A 647 13.18 -4.00 -14.46
C TYR A 647 13.56 -4.53 -15.86
N GLU A 648 13.92 -5.81 -15.91
CA GLU A 648 13.97 -6.64 -17.12
C GLU A 648 13.06 -7.88 -16.91
N GLN A 649 12.71 -8.60 -17.97
CA GLN A 649 11.84 -9.78 -17.89
C GLN A 649 12.34 -10.91 -18.81
N ASP A 650 12.37 -12.16 -18.32
CA ASP A 650 12.72 -13.32 -19.15
C ASP A 650 11.52 -13.92 -19.91
N LEU A 651 11.81 -14.85 -20.83
CA LEU A 651 10.81 -15.55 -21.65
C LEU A 651 9.80 -16.40 -20.86
N ARG A 652 10.02 -16.61 -19.54
CA ARG A 652 9.10 -17.32 -18.64
C ARG A 652 8.24 -16.35 -17.82
N GLY A 653 8.43 -15.03 -18.01
CA GLY A 653 7.73 -13.97 -17.30
C GLY A 653 8.41 -13.53 -16.00
N VAL A 654 9.58 -14.07 -15.64
CA VAL A 654 10.27 -13.73 -14.39
C VAL A 654 10.88 -12.33 -14.49
N TYR A 655 10.68 -11.52 -13.45
CA TYR A 655 11.16 -10.13 -13.40
C TYR A 655 12.52 -10.00 -12.69
N TYR A 656 13.44 -9.26 -13.31
CA TYR A 656 14.80 -8.99 -12.83
C TYR A 656 15.03 -7.48 -12.66
N GLY A 657 16.05 -7.07 -11.91
CA GLY A 657 16.37 -5.65 -11.67
C GLY A 657 16.87 -4.93 -12.92
N GLY A 658 16.47 -3.68 -13.12
CA GLY A 658 16.93 -2.86 -14.24
C GLY A 658 18.45 -2.60 -14.21
N ARG A 659 19.08 -2.61 -15.39
CA ARG A 659 20.54 -2.53 -15.57
C ARG A 659 21.22 -1.37 -14.83
N VAL A 660 20.56 -0.21 -14.72
CA VAL A 660 21.14 0.99 -14.11
C VAL A 660 21.56 0.76 -12.65
N LYS A 661 20.78 0.02 -11.86
CA LYS A 661 21.13 -0.30 -10.46
C LYS A 661 22.36 -1.22 -10.38
N ILE A 662 22.37 -2.33 -11.12
CA ILE A 662 23.51 -3.28 -11.10
C ILE A 662 24.79 -2.67 -11.69
N THR A 663 24.69 -1.84 -12.73
CA THR A 663 25.81 -1.07 -13.27
C THR A 663 26.38 -0.12 -12.22
N ALA A 664 25.53 0.63 -11.50
CA ALA A 664 26.01 1.54 -10.45
C ALA A 664 26.78 0.81 -9.32
N MET A 665 26.32 -0.39 -8.93
CA MET A 665 27.01 -1.22 -7.93
C MET A 665 28.35 -1.78 -8.46
N ARG A 666 28.40 -2.24 -9.71
CA ARG A 666 29.62 -2.77 -10.34
C ARG A 666 30.67 -1.68 -10.67
N GLU A 667 30.23 -0.51 -11.14
CA GLU A 667 31.13 0.61 -11.44
C GLU A 667 31.61 1.33 -10.18
N GLY A 668 30.80 1.32 -9.11
CA GLY A 668 31.00 2.16 -7.92
C GLY A 668 30.63 3.63 -8.16
N VAL A 669 29.68 3.91 -9.06
CA VAL A 669 29.32 5.27 -9.51
C VAL A 669 27.80 5.40 -9.64
N LEU A 670 27.20 6.37 -8.97
CA LEU A 670 25.83 6.81 -9.25
C LEU A 670 25.84 7.77 -10.44
N ARG A 671 24.89 7.61 -11.37
CA ARG A 671 24.77 8.42 -12.58
C ARG A 671 23.37 9.00 -12.75
N ASP A 672 23.27 10.19 -13.33
CA ASP A 672 22.01 10.80 -13.74
C ASP A 672 21.43 10.11 -15.00
N PRO A 673 20.20 10.47 -15.45
CA PRO A 673 19.59 9.88 -16.64
C PRO A 673 20.27 10.19 -17.99
N LEU A 674 21.35 11.01 -17.99
CA LEU A 674 22.23 11.29 -19.13
C LEU A 674 23.62 10.63 -18.96
N SER A 675 23.79 9.78 -17.94
CA SER A 675 25.03 9.07 -17.56
C SER A 675 26.14 9.91 -16.93
N HIS A 676 25.90 11.19 -16.62
CA HIS A 676 26.82 12.02 -15.84
C HIS A 676 26.92 11.53 -14.39
N PRO A 677 28.05 11.67 -13.69
CA PRO A 677 28.13 11.39 -12.26
C PRO A 677 27.08 12.20 -11.47
N LEU A 678 26.33 11.54 -10.59
CA LEU A 678 25.36 12.19 -9.71
C LEU A 678 26.09 12.91 -8.57
N ILE A 679 25.94 14.23 -8.49
CA ILE A 679 26.66 15.10 -7.54
C ILE A 679 25.66 15.94 -6.75
N PHE A 680 25.84 15.98 -5.43
CA PHE A 680 25.06 16.79 -4.49
C PHE A 680 25.80 18.08 -4.10
N TYR A 681 25.06 19.17 -3.91
CA TYR A 681 25.58 20.52 -3.61
C TYR A 681 25.02 21.06 -2.29
N VAL A 682 25.71 22.02 -1.67
CA VAL A 682 25.27 22.70 -0.44
C VAL A 682 24.04 23.59 -0.66
N SER A 683 23.95 24.19 -1.84
CA SER A 683 22.85 25.04 -2.31
C SER A 683 22.42 24.59 -3.70
N GLU A 684 21.24 25.02 -4.16
CA GLU A 684 20.81 24.69 -5.53
C GLU A 684 21.75 25.31 -6.58
N PRO A 685 22.16 24.56 -7.61
CA PRO A 685 22.91 25.13 -8.72
C PRO A 685 22.03 26.16 -9.44
N PRO A 686 22.60 27.27 -9.96
CA PRO A 686 21.83 28.22 -10.73
C PRO A 686 21.26 27.53 -11.98
N SER A 687 19.93 27.60 -12.15
CA SER A 687 19.25 27.03 -13.31
C SER A 687 19.86 27.55 -14.62
N PRO A 688 20.03 26.70 -15.65
CA PRO A 688 20.41 27.18 -16.98
C PRO A 688 19.32 28.13 -17.49
N GLU A 689 19.70 29.37 -17.81
CA GLU A 689 18.78 30.38 -18.31
C GLU A 689 18.21 29.93 -19.67
N THR A 690 16.88 29.83 -19.76
CA THR A 690 16.21 29.45 -20.99
C THR A 690 16.32 30.58 -22.01
N THR A 691 17.35 30.55 -22.86
CA THR A 691 17.52 31.51 -23.96
C THR A 691 16.39 31.34 -24.98
N THR A 692 15.32 32.12 -24.83
CA THR A 692 14.23 32.22 -25.80
C THR A 692 14.71 33.00 -27.02
N SER A 693 15.37 32.30 -27.95
CA SER A 693 15.60 32.80 -29.30
C SER A 693 14.26 32.93 -30.03
N GLN A 694 13.73 34.15 -30.12
CA GLN A 694 12.63 34.45 -31.03
C GLN A 694 13.15 34.45 -32.46
N ASP A 695 12.82 33.44 -33.27
CA ASP A 695 12.86 33.57 -34.73
C ASP A 695 11.99 32.53 -35.45
N SER A 696 10.84 32.96 -35.97
CA SER A 696 10.13 32.35 -37.11
C SER A 696 8.85 33.14 -37.42
N SER A 697 8.65 33.53 -38.67
CA SER A 697 7.49 34.30 -39.13
C SER A 697 6.23 33.47 -39.40
N THR A 698 5.11 34.19 -39.49
CA THR A 698 3.76 33.84 -40.01
C THR A 698 3.76 33.21 -41.42
N PRO A 699 2.63 32.64 -41.95
CA PRO A 699 1.23 32.95 -41.60
C PRO A 699 0.20 31.79 -41.45
N GLU A 700 -0.96 32.13 -40.88
CA GLU A 700 -2.26 31.50 -41.13
C GLU A 700 -3.14 32.42 -42.03
N ASP A 701 -4.20 31.87 -42.61
CA ASP A 701 -4.91 32.45 -43.76
C ASP A 701 -6.26 33.11 -43.42
N ALA A 702 -6.50 34.30 -44.00
CA ALA A 702 -7.81 34.87 -44.37
C ALA A 702 -8.89 35.19 -43.28
N PRO A 703 -9.90 36.05 -43.59
CA PRO A 703 -9.80 37.34 -44.31
C PRO A 703 -10.68 38.48 -43.70
N ALA A 704 -10.68 39.64 -44.40
CA ALA A 704 -11.79 40.59 -44.59
C ALA A 704 -11.77 42.01 -43.92
N THR A 705 -11.15 42.95 -44.64
CA THR A 705 -11.69 44.30 -45.03
C THR A 705 -12.10 45.40 -44.02
N GLY A 706 -11.60 46.63 -44.24
CA GLY A 706 -12.11 47.91 -43.68
C GLY A 706 -11.07 48.71 -42.86
N HIS A 707 -10.05 49.39 -43.42
CA HIS A 707 -9.96 50.45 -44.45
C HIS A 707 -10.25 51.88 -43.94
N VAL A 708 -9.27 52.80 -44.08
CA VAL A 708 -9.28 54.27 -43.77
C VAL A 708 -9.30 54.59 -42.24
N ALA A 709 -8.22 55.08 -41.60
CA ALA A 709 -7.51 56.40 -41.68
C ALA A 709 -8.40 57.58 -41.18
N ILE A 710 -7.91 58.60 -40.44
CA ILE A 710 -6.71 59.45 -40.57
C ILE A 710 -6.20 59.93 -39.17
N GLU A 711 -5.03 60.57 -39.14
CA GLU A 711 -4.36 61.46 -38.14
C GLU A 711 -5.17 61.91 -36.88
N ASP A 712 -4.56 62.14 -35.70
CA ASP A 712 -3.48 63.14 -35.48
C ASP A 712 -2.72 62.96 -34.13
N GLY A 713 -1.66 63.75 -33.91
CA GLY A 713 -0.94 63.88 -32.62
C GLY A 713 -1.18 65.26 -31.94
N PRO A 714 -0.19 65.86 -31.23
CA PRO A 714 0.96 65.27 -30.53
C PRO A 714 1.18 65.89 -29.11
N SER A 715 2.34 65.59 -28.48
CA SER A 715 3.03 66.47 -27.48
C SER A 715 2.40 66.63 -26.08
N SER A 716 3.10 67.05 -25.00
CA SER A 716 4.55 67.06 -24.65
C SER A 716 4.74 67.50 -23.18
N HIS A 717 6.00 67.47 -22.69
CA HIS A 717 6.54 68.10 -21.46
C HIS A 717 5.99 67.60 -20.09
N SER A 718 6.75 67.13 -19.10
CA SER A 718 8.15 67.28 -18.60
C SER A 718 8.29 68.16 -17.35
N SER A 719 9.32 67.84 -16.55
CA SER A 719 10.08 68.72 -15.64
C SER A 719 9.39 69.24 -14.35
N ALA A 720 10.09 69.38 -13.21
CA ALA A 720 11.46 68.96 -12.81
C ALA A 720 11.65 69.15 -11.27
N SER A 721 12.92 69.07 -10.81
CA SER A 721 13.47 69.72 -9.60
C SER A 721 13.27 69.02 -8.26
N THR A 722 14.24 69.00 -7.32
CA THR A 722 15.64 69.53 -7.26
C THR A 722 16.41 68.71 -6.19
N ASN A 723 17.65 68.25 -6.39
CA ASN A 723 18.98 68.93 -6.20
C ASN A 723 19.30 69.25 -4.71
N VAL A 724 20.55 69.29 -4.22
CA VAL A 724 21.93 69.32 -4.80
C VAL A 724 22.88 68.69 -3.73
N GLU A 725 23.86 67.80 -4.03
CA GLU A 725 25.27 68.03 -4.49
C GLU A 725 26.23 68.66 -3.43
N PRO A 726 27.58 68.71 -3.63
CA PRO A 726 28.47 67.89 -4.49
C PRO A 726 29.75 67.37 -3.77
N GLY A 727 30.56 66.55 -4.46
CA GLY A 727 31.95 66.25 -4.10
C GLY A 727 32.70 65.60 -5.27
N SER A 728 33.82 66.18 -5.72
CA SER A 728 34.46 65.86 -7.01
C SER A 728 35.76 65.07 -6.89
N HIS A 729 36.03 64.20 -7.88
CA HIS A 729 37.21 64.27 -8.78
C HIS A 729 37.11 63.22 -9.89
N SER A 730 37.88 63.38 -10.97
CA SER A 730 37.77 62.61 -12.21
C SER A 730 39.00 61.76 -12.53
N THR A 731 38.78 60.53 -12.99
CA THR A 731 39.52 59.91 -14.11
C THR A 731 38.86 58.59 -14.54
N THR A 732 39.10 58.19 -15.78
CA THR A 732 38.69 56.93 -16.42
C THR A 732 39.89 56.34 -17.17
N PRO A 733 39.85 55.08 -17.65
CA PRO A 733 39.23 53.90 -17.04
C PRO A 733 40.22 52.70 -16.99
N GLU A 734 40.02 51.72 -16.11
CA GLU A 734 40.73 50.43 -16.21
C GLU A 734 39.80 49.21 -16.09
N THR A 735 40.17 48.17 -16.84
CA THR A 735 39.34 47.03 -17.24
C THR A 735 38.98 46.09 -16.09
N SER A 736 37.69 45.98 -15.74
CA SER A 736 37.18 44.89 -14.89
C SER A 736 36.94 43.61 -15.72
N GLN A 737 37.35 42.47 -15.17
CA GLN A 737 37.25 41.16 -15.81
C GLN A 737 35.80 40.62 -15.83
N PRO A 738 35.45 39.71 -16.76
CA PRO A 738 34.17 39.02 -16.73
C PRO A 738 34.02 38.18 -15.45
N SER A 739 32.84 38.21 -14.84
CA SER A 739 32.56 37.50 -13.60
C SER A 739 32.62 35.98 -13.78
N THR A 740 33.47 35.32 -12.99
CA THR A 740 33.53 33.87 -12.90
C THR A 740 32.22 33.33 -12.32
N LYS A 741 31.55 32.44 -13.05
CA LYS A 741 30.42 31.66 -12.49
C LYS A 741 30.98 30.73 -11.41
N GLU A 742 30.77 31.07 -10.14
CA GLU A 742 31.19 30.22 -9.02
C GLU A 742 30.56 28.83 -9.11
N THR A 743 31.40 27.79 -9.11
CA THR A 743 30.93 26.40 -9.08
C THR A 743 30.29 26.09 -7.72
N PRO A 744 29.05 25.58 -7.65
CA PRO A 744 28.36 25.33 -6.38
C PRO A 744 29.16 24.40 -5.45
N ALA A 745 29.25 24.78 -4.17
CA ALA A 745 30.01 24.03 -3.17
C ALA A 745 29.46 22.60 -3.00
N LEU A 746 30.36 21.61 -3.02
CA LEU A 746 30.00 20.19 -2.93
C LEU A 746 29.48 19.81 -1.54
N HIS A 747 28.37 19.07 -1.49
CA HIS A 747 27.78 18.60 -0.24
C HIS A 747 28.64 17.50 0.40
N PRO A 748 28.83 17.46 1.74
CA PRO A 748 29.57 16.39 2.40
C PRO A 748 29.06 14.97 2.16
N ILE A 749 27.80 14.79 1.72
CA ILE A 749 27.16 13.49 1.50
C ILE A 749 27.79 12.70 0.35
N ASN A 750 28.37 13.39 -0.66
CA ASN A 750 29.10 12.76 -1.76
C ASN A 750 30.23 11.84 -1.24
N ASN A 751 30.90 12.24 -0.16
CA ASN A 751 31.99 11.44 0.42
C ASN A 751 31.49 10.15 1.09
N LEU A 752 30.31 10.21 1.73
CA LEU A 752 29.64 9.02 2.29
C LEU A 752 29.17 8.08 1.16
N PHE A 753 28.58 8.63 0.10
CA PHE A 753 28.24 7.84 -1.10
C PHE A 753 29.47 7.18 -1.70
N ASN A 754 30.58 7.91 -1.89
CA ASN A 754 31.82 7.38 -2.47
C ASN A 754 32.45 6.27 -1.60
N ASP A 755 32.49 6.41 -0.27
CA ASP A 755 33.01 5.34 0.60
C ASP A 755 32.10 4.10 0.62
N MET A 756 30.77 4.27 0.58
CA MET A 756 29.84 3.13 0.47
C MET A 756 29.91 2.45 -0.92
N LEU A 757 29.94 3.23 -2.00
CA LEU A 757 30.08 2.73 -3.37
C LEU A 757 31.39 1.98 -3.58
N ARG A 758 32.48 2.35 -2.88
CA ARG A 758 33.73 1.57 -2.90
C ARG A 758 33.54 0.19 -2.30
N CYS A 759 32.89 0.10 -1.14
CA CYS A 759 32.62 -1.19 -0.48
C CYS A 759 31.66 -2.06 -1.32
N LEU A 760 30.65 -1.44 -1.95
CA LEU A 760 29.72 -2.10 -2.86
C LEU A 760 30.44 -2.60 -4.12
N LYS A 761 31.25 -1.76 -4.77
CA LYS A 761 32.08 -2.16 -5.91
C LYS A 761 32.93 -3.38 -5.56
N ALA A 762 33.69 -3.32 -4.46
CA ALA A 762 34.50 -4.45 -4.03
C ALA A 762 33.67 -5.73 -3.80
N HIS A 763 32.48 -5.64 -3.18
CA HIS A 763 31.57 -6.78 -3.02
C HIS A 763 31.13 -7.36 -4.37
N TYR A 764 30.71 -6.53 -5.33
CA TYR A 764 30.27 -6.96 -6.66
C TYR A 764 31.42 -7.39 -7.60
N THR A 765 32.66 -6.95 -7.33
CA THR A 765 33.88 -7.45 -8.01
C THR A 765 34.28 -8.83 -7.54
N LEU A 766 34.13 -9.14 -6.24
CA LEU A 766 34.41 -10.47 -5.70
C LEU A 766 33.26 -11.47 -5.95
N ASN A 767 32.02 -10.98 -5.98
CA ASN A 767 30.81 -11.79 -6.13
C ASN A 767 30.21 -11.55 -7.52
N VAL A 768 30.98 -11.83 -8.57
CA VAL A 768 30.49 -11.78 -9.95
C VAL A 768 29.43 -12.86 -10.15
N PRO A 769 28.18 -12.53 -10.53
CA PRO A 769 27.20 -13.53 -10.93
C PRO A 769 27.61 -14.17 -12.26
N GLU A 770 27.75 -15.50 -12.29
CA GLU A 770 28.00 -16.30 -13.50
C GLU A 770 26.79 -16.33 -14.45
N ILE A 771 26.47 -15.18 -15.05
CA ILE A 771 25.44 -15.07 -16.10
C ILE A 771 25.99 -14.19 -17.22
N LEU A 772 26.64 -14.83 -18.20
CA LEU A 772 26.67 -14.52 -19.65
C LEU A 772 27.74 -15.30 -20.45
N THR A 773 28.27 -16.42 -19.94
CA THR A 773 29.26 -17.28 -20.64
C THR A 773 28.73 -18.72 -20.85
N SER A 774 27.52 -18.85 -21.40
CA SER A 774 26.90 -20.16 -21.67
C SER A 774 26.00 -20.15 -22.91
N SER A 775 26.49 -19.63 -24.04
CA SER A 775 25.70 -19.55 -25.29
C SER A 775 26.51 -19.49 -26.60
N SER A 776 27.45 -20.41 -26.84
CA SER A 776 27.91 -20.73 -28.22
C SER A 776 28.72 -22.03 -28.35
N SER A 777 28.11 -23.18 -28.07
CA SER A 777 28.46 -24.46 -28.70
C SER A 777 27.21 -25.34 -28.68
N ALA A 778 26.60 -25.59 -29.83
CA ALA A 778 25.63 -26.65 -30.00
C ALA A 778 26.32 -27.75 -30.81
N ASP A 779 26.09 -29.00 -30.44
CA ASP A 779 26.76 -30.14 -31.07
C ASP A 779 26.39 -30.26 -32.55
N VAL A 780 27.38 -30.57 -33.38
CA VAL A 780 27.21 -31.03 -34.76
C VAL A 780 28.19 -32.18 -34.96
N ASP A 781 27.66 -33.40 -35.08
CA ASP A 781 28.45 -34.60 -35.34
C ASP A 781 29.06 -34.57 -36.76
N SER A 782 30.35 -34.91 -36.85
CA SER A 782 30.94 -35.57 -38.03
C SER A 782 32.27 -36.22 -37.64
N ASP A 783 32.40 -37.53 -37.86
CA ASP A 783 33.66 -38.27 -37.69
C ASP A 783 34.75 -37.78 -38.68
N ASP A 784 36.02 -37.74 -38.26
CA ASP A 784 37.07 -38.63 -38.79
C ASP A 784 38.32 -38.66 -37.86
N ASP A 785 39.31 -39.48 -38.21
CA ASP A 785 40.40 -39.98 -37.35
C ASP A 785 41.70 -39.14 -37.35
N THR A 786 42.61 -39.52 -36.44
CA THR A 786 44.07 -39.35 -36.42
C THR A 786 44.74 -38.09 -35.82
N THR A 787 45.63 -38.39 -34.87
CA THR A 787 46.94 -37.75 -34.57
C THR A 787 47.03 -36.31 -34.04
N ALA A 788 47.72 -36.21 -32.90
CA ALA A 788 48.59 -35.08 -32.53
C ALA A 788 50.07 -35.53 -32.68
N PRO A 789 51.10 -34.66 -32.55
CA PRO A 789 51.08 -33.18 -32.42
C PRO A 789 51.98 -32.50 -33.50
N ILE A 790 52.16 -31.16 -33.45
CA ILE A 790 53.44 -30.40 -33.60
C ILE A 790 53.18 -28.88 -33.82
N ARG A 791 54.27 -28.10 -33.66
CA ARG A 791 54.46 -26.63 -33.73
C ARG A 791 54.05 -25.92 -35.05
N ASP A 792 54.22 -24.58 -34.99
CA ASP A 792 54.36 -23.60 -36.08
C ASP A 792 53.07 -23.29 -36.88
N HIS A 793 52.47 -22.10 -36.80
CA HIS A 793 53.10 -20.79 -36.96
C HIS A 793 52.51 -19.69 -36.05
N MET A 794 53.38 -19.07 -35.24
CA MET A 794 53.23 -17.68 -34.84
C MET A 794 54.18 -16.86 -35.74
N GLY A 795 53.69 -15.84 -36.43
CA GLY A 795 54.51 -15.07 -37.36
C GLY A 795 53.82 -13.81 -37.86
N ILE A 796 54.62 -12.74 -37.98
CA ILE A 796 54.23 -11.40 -38.43
C ILE A 796 53.25 -10.67 -37.49
N LEU A 797 53.81 -10.05 -36.44
CA LEU A 797 53.58 -8.63 -36.11
C LEU A 797 54.58 -8.18 -35.02
N GLU A 798 55.87 -8.19 -35.37
CA GLU A 798 56.91 -7.43 -34.67
C GLU A 798 57.27 -6.24 -35.55
N ASP A 799 56.98 -5.03 -35.07
CA ASP A 799 57.69 -3.76 -35.34
C ASP A 799 56.99 -2.66 -34.51
N TYR A 800 57.76 -1.72 -33.96
CA TYR A 800 57.34 -0.68 -33.00
C TYR A 800 56.99 -1.15 -31.57
N GLU A 801 57.97 -1.75 -30.88
CA GLU A 801 58.15 -1.51 -29.45
C GLU A 801 59.16 -0.37 -29.24
N ASP A 802 58.68 0.81 -28.87
CA ASP A 802 59.39 1.84 -28.09
C ASP A 802 58.34 2.90 -27.64
N ASP A 803 58.58 3.63 -26.55
CA ASP A 803 57.76 4.73 -26.00
C ASP A 803 56.28 4.42 -25.60
N LEU A 804 56.06 3.47 -24.67
CA LEU A 804 54.81 3.42 -23.85
C LEU A 804 55.04 3.08 -22.36
N ASP A 805 55.93 3.83 -21.71
CA ASP A 805 55.98 3.90 -20.24
C ASP A 805 54.84 4.78 -19.67
N ASP A 806 54.45 4.52 -18.41
CA ASP A 806 53.52 5.28 -17.55
C ASP A 806 52.01 5.39 -17.96
N VAL A 807 51.27 4.27 -17.90
CA VAL A 807 49.85 4.29 -17.47
C VAL A 807 49.47 3.09 -16.57
N THR A 808 50.35 2.63 -15.68
CA THR A 808 50.05 1.49 -14.78
C THR A 808 49.12 1.89 -13.61
N ALA A 809 47.83 2.02 -13.89
CA ALA A 809 46.79 2.09 -12.86
C ALA A 809 46.65 0.74 -12.15
N MET A 810 47.44 0.53 -11.07
CA MET A 810 47.49 -0.74 -10.34
C MET A 810 46.09 -1.24 -9.95
N GLU A 811 45.77 -2.48 -10.35
CA GLU A 811 44.57 -3.16 -9.86
C GLU A 811 44.63 -3.31 -8.32
N PRO A 812 43.50 -3.11 -7.62
CA PRO A 812 43.47 -3.31 -6.18
C PRO A 812 43.66 -4.79 -5.84
N THR A 813 44.71 -5.10 -5.08
CA THR A 813 45.00 -6.48 -4.63
C THR A 813 43.78 -7.17 -4.03
N LEU A 814 43.65 -8.49 -4.23
CA LEU A 814 42.51 -9.30 -3.77
C LEU A 814 42.19 -9.05 -2.28
N ALA A 815 43.20 -9.10 -1.40
CA ALA A 815 43.04 -8.85 0.03
C ALA A 815 42.52 -7.43 0.37
N LYS A 816 42.79 -6.42 -0.49
CA LYS A 816 42.21 -5.08 -0.34
C LYS A 816 40.73 -5.08 -0.75
N LEU A 817 40.37 -5.75 -1.84
CA LEU A 817 38.97 -5.92 -2.24
C LEU A 817 38.18 -6.67 -1.16
N GLU A 818 38.74 -7.75 -0.60
CA GLU A 818 38.13 -8.52 0.50
C GLU A 818 37.94 -7.64 1.74
N ALA A 819 38.94 -6.82 2.11
CA ALA A 819 38.85 -5.90 3.23
C ALA A 819 37.86 -4.74 3.01
N GLU A 820 37.65 -4.29 1.77
CA GLU A 820 36.65 -3.26 1.43
C GLU A 820 35.23 -3.85 1.37
N ALA A 821 35.05 -5.01 0.72
CA ALA A 821 33.78 -5.73 0.66
C ALA A 821 33.30 -6.22 2.03
N GLY A 822 34.21 -6.74 2.86
CA GLY A 822 33.95 -7.24 4.20
C GLY A 822 33.34 -6.21 5.15
N GLN A 823 33.49 -4.91 4.87
CA GLN A 823 32.85 -3.85 5.66
C GLN A 823 31.32 -3.88 5.54
N LEU A 824 30.76 -4.29 4.39
CA LEU A 824 29.30 -4.46 4.22
C LEU A 824 28.76 -5.65 5.03
N GLY A 825 29.60 -6.65 5.32
CA GLY A 825 29.23 -7.75 6.22
C GLY A 825 29.25 -7.36 7.70
N SER A 826 29.65 -6.14 8.06
CA SER A 826 29.88 -5.74 9.45
C SER A 826 29.12 -4.47 9.84
N HIS A 827 28.07 -4.62 10.66
CA HIS A 827 27.36 -3.50 11.29
C HIS A 827 28.30 -2.58 12.08
N ARG A 828 29.39 -3.11 12.64
CA ARG A 828 30.43 -2.32 13.34
C ARG A 828 31.28 -1.48 12.38
N ALA A 829 31.54 -1.95 11.16
CA ALA A 829 32.26 -1.18 10.14
C ALA A 829 31.36 -0.09 9.55
N MET A 830 30.15 -0.44 9.08
CA MET A 830 29.19 0.54 8.57
C MET A 830 28.76 1.57 9.63
N GLY A 831 28.56 1.14 10.88
CA GLY A 831 28.29 2.05 12.00
C GLY A 831 29.43 3.03 12.27
N LYS A 832 30.70 2.60 12.15
CA LYS A 832 31.87 3.50 12.20
C LYS A 832 31.93 4.45 11.01
N LEU A 833 31.62 3.97 9.81
CA LEU A 833 31.63 4.78 8.58
C LEU A 833 30.62 5.93 8.69
N PHE A 834 29.37 5.64 9.02
CA PHE A 834 28.36 6.68 9.22
C PHE A 834 28.72 7.60 10.40
N LEU A 835 29.22 7.06 11.52
CA LEU A 835 29.68 7.88 12.67
C LEU A 835 30.78 8.87 12.28
N ARG A 836 31.75 8.47 11.43
CA ARG A 836 32.84 9.34 10.92
C ARG A 836 32.29 10.55 10.17
N TYR A 837 31.21 10.39 9.41
CA TYR A 837 30.57 11.49 8.69
C TYR A 837 29.59 12.29 9.56
N TYR A 838 28.84 11.62 10.44
CA TYR A 838 27.93 12.27 11.40
C TYR A 838 28.67 13.18 12.39
N LEU A 839 29.79 12.74 12.96
CA LEU A 839 30.59 13.56 13.90
C LEU A 839 31.18 14.83 13.25
N GLN A 840 31.19 14.92 11.93
CA GLN A 840 31.61 16.13 11.20
C GLN A 840 30.46 17.15 11.05
N VAL A 841 29.45 17.17 11.95
CA VAL A 841 28.26 18.06 11.92
C VAL A 841 28.59 19.49 11.47
N ASN A 842 29.68 20.08 11.98
CA ASN A 842 30.09 21.45 11.66
C ASN A 842 30.46 21.71 10.18
N LYS A 843 30.63 20.66 9.37
CA LYS A 843 30.81 20.72 7.91
C LYS A 843 29.50 20.55 7.13
N TRP A 844 28.45 20.04 7.76
CA TRP A 844 27.13 19.87 7.12
C TRP A 844 26.40 21.21 7.11
N PRO A 845 25.63 21.54 6.06
CA PRO A 845 24.75 22.70 6.10
C PRO A 845 23.69 22.50 7.20
N LYS A 846 23.31 23.60 7.88
CA LYS A 846 22.25 23.54 8.91
C LYS A 846 20.86 23.37 8.29
N VAL A 847 20.70 23.81 7.04
CA VAL A 847 19.51 23.68 6.22
C VAL A 847 19.99 23.33 4.81
N ASP A 848 20.00 22.04 4.48
CA ASP A 848 20.27 21.49 3.14
C ASP A 848 19.00 20.89 2.50
N ARG A 849 17.93 20.68 3.28
CA ARG A 849 16.70 20.07 2.79
C ARG A 849 15.86 21.03 1.95
N VAL A 850 15.67 20.66 0.69
CA VAL A 850 14.79 21.34 -0.28
C VAL A 850 13.39 20.68 -0.32
N PRO A 851 12.39 21.29 -0.99
CA PRO A 851 11.12 20.62 -1.29
C PRO A 851 11.30 19.34 -2.12
N ASP A 852 10.26 18.51 -2.17
CA ASP A 852 10.28 17.24 -2.91
C ASP A 852 10.52 17.47 -4.41
N LYS A 853 11.58 16.88 -4.95
CA LYS A 853 11.97 16.98 -6.36
C LYS A 853 11.41 15.88 -7.24
N LEU A 854 10.83 14.83 -6.66
CA LEU A 854 10.10 13.84 -7.43
C LEU A 854 8.79 14.48 -7.91
N PRO A 855 8.44 14.46 -9.21
CA PRO A 855 7.26 15.15 -9.71
C PRO A 855 5.97 14.74 -8.98
N GLU A 856 5.09 15.70 -8.69
CA GLU A 856 3.78 15.46 -8.05
C GLU A 856 2.91 14.45 -8.83
N LYS A 857 3.14 14.37 -10.14
CA LYS A 857 2.56 13.40 -11.08
C LYS A 857 3.60 12.37 -11.53
N TYR A 858 4.47 11.89 -10.64
CA TYR A 858 5.35 10.77 -10.94
C TYR A 858 4.52 9.48 -11.07
N HIS A 859 4.26 9.08 -12.31
CA HIS A 859 3.69 7.79 -12.65
C HIS A 859 4.84 6.88 -13.12
N ARG A 860 5.03 5.74 -12.45
CA ARG A 860 5.89 4.65 -12.95
C ARG A 860 5.43 4.30 -14.36
N ARG A 861 6.31 4.40 -15.36
CA ARG A 861 5.94 4.31 -16.80
C ARG A 861 5.11 3.09 -17.19
N ASP A 862 5.26 1.99 -16.44
CA ASP A 862 4.69 0.67 -16.75
C ASP A 862 3.56 0.18 -15.84
N GLU A 863 2.76 1.08 -15.23
CA GLU A 863 1.38 0.72 -14.85
C GLU A 863 0.59 0.13 -16.04
N ARG A 864 1.01 0.44 -17.28
CA ARG A 864 0.48 -0.13 -18.53
C ARG A 864 1.10 -1.48 -18.98
N ARG A 865 2.19 -1.97 -18.35
CA ARG A 865 2.92 -3.18 -18.82
C ARG A 865 3.25 -4.23 -17.77
N ILE A 866 3.37 -3.89 -16.49
CA ILE A 866 3.35 -4.90 -15.40
C ILE A 866 2.01 -5.68 -15.46
N ALA A 867 0.97 -4.99 -15.92
CA ALA A 867 -0.24 -5.46 -16.59
C ALA A 867 -0.18 -6.76 -17.43
N ALA A 868 0.94 -7.07 -18.08
CA ALA A 868 1.03 -8.07 -19.14
C ALA A 868 1.93 -9.28 -18.82
N GLY A 869 2.52 -9.33 -17.63
CA GLY A 869 3.61 -10.27 -17.30
C GLY A 869 3.26 -11.76 -17.26
N THR A 870 1.99 -12.14 -17.17
CA THR A 870 1.55 -13.54 -17.05
C THR A 870 1.33 -14.26 -18.39
N LYS A 871 1.73 -13.66 -19.53
CA LYS A 871 1.55 -14.24 -20.86
C LYS A 871 2.44 -15.46 -21.13
N ARG A 872 1.89 -16.65 -20.93
CA ARG A 872 1.93 -17.71 -21.95
C ARG A 872 0.84 -17.38 -23.00
N SER A 873 0.91 -17.73 -24.28
CA SER A 873 1.74 -18.74 -24.98
C SER A 873 2.49 -18.16 -26.20
N ALA A 874 3.21 -19.04 -26.91
CA ALA A 874 3.69 -18.88 -28.28
C ALA A 874 2.48 -18.67 -29.27
N ASP A 875 2.64 -18.32 -30.55
CA ASP A 875 3.62 -18.83 -31.53
C ASP A 875 4.03 -17.79 -32.61
N PRO A 876 5.18 -17.95 -33.33
CA PRO A 876 5.66 -16.98 -34.31
C PRO A 876 5.30 -17.35 -35.76
N THR A 877 4.82 -16.38 -36.54
CA THR A 877 4.71 -16.51 -38.01
C THR A 877 5.83 -15.74 -38.70
N PHE A 878 6.77 -16.47 -39.31
CA PHE A 878 7.71 -15.90 -40.29
C PHE A 878 6.97 -15.28 -41.48
N GLU A 879 7.47 -14.15 -41.98
CA GLU A 879 7.03 -13.61 -43.26
C GLU A 879 7.60 -14.46 -44.40
N VAL A 880 6.72 -14.96 -45.27
CA VAL A 880 7.07 -15.56 -46.57
C VAL A 880 6.54 -14.62 -47.65
N PRO A 881 7.38 -14.15 -48.59
CA PRO A 881 7.02 -13.03 -49.46
C PRO A 881 6.03 -13.38 -50.58
N ASP A 882 5.25 -12.38 -50.97
CA ASP A 882 4.19 -12.43 -51.99
C ASP A 882 4.58 -13.09 -53.33
N ARG A 883 3.67 -13.89 -53.88
CA ARG A 883 3.50 -14.07 -55.34
C ARG A 883 2.02 -14.14 -55.74
N PRO A 884 1.67 -13.67 -56.96
CA PRO A 884 0.43 -12.90 -57.09
C PRO A 884 -0.70 -13.59 -57.86
N SER A 885 -1.93 -13.13 -57.58
CA SER A 885 -3.03 -12.89 -58.53
C SER A 885 -3.29 -13.91 -59.66
N LYS A 886 -4.48 -14.53 -59.64
CA LYS A 886 -5.27 -14.74 -60.86
C LYS A 886 -6.77 -14.74 -60.60
N ARG A 887 -7.53 -14.35 -61.63
CA ARG A 887 -8.99 -14.12 -61.60
C ARG A 887 -9.77 -15.42 -61.88
N SER A 888 -11.03 -15.44 -61.42
CA SER A 888 -12.20 -15.98 -62.14
C SER A 888 -12.17 -17.44 -62.64
N CYS A 889 -13.07 -18.28 -62.10
CA CYS A 889 -14.34 -18.52 -62.80
C CYS A 889 -15.44 -19.10 -61.87
N THR A 890 -16.67 -19.18 -62.38
CA THR A 890 -17.88 -19.66 -61.71
C THR A 890 -18.19 -21.15 -61.97
N MET A 891 -19.12 -21.69 -61.16
CA MET A 891 -20.03 -22.83 -61.38
C MET A 891 -19.83 -24.04 -60.45
N GLY A 892 -20.93 -24.73 -60.13
CA GLY A 892 -20.92 -26.10 -59.58
C GLY A 892 -21.74 -26.29 -58.29
N SER A 893 -23.02 -26.65 -58.42
CA SER A 893 -23.84 -27.13 -57.30
C SER A 893 -23.63 -28.63 -57.03
N ARG A 894 -24.06 -29.07 -55.84
CA ARG A 894 -24.10 -30.44 -55.28
C ARG A 894 -22.81 -30.84 -54.54
N ARG A 895 -22.90 -31.56 -53.41
CA ARG A 895 -24.07 -32.30 -52.87
C ARG A 895 -24.31 -32.00 -51.40
#